data_AF-A0A4Q5L9Y5-F1
#
_entry.id   AF-A0A4Q5L9Y5-F1
#
_cell.length_a   1.000
_cell.length_b   1.000
_cell.length_c   1.000
_cell.angle_alpha   90.00
_cell.angle_beta   90.00
_cell.angle_gamma   90.00
#
_symmetry.space_group_name_H-M   'P 1'
#
loop_
_entity.id
_entity.type
_entity.pdbx_description
1 polymer ?
#
loop_
_entity_poly.entity_id
_entity_poly.type
_entity_poly.pdbx_seq_one_letter_code
_entity_poly.pdbx_strand_id
1 'polypeptide(L)'
;MVSTFTKALRTWQPALLGGLLFAAAGAPHSASAQRVLWADDAQTAAASRQSMARLRQYRPVTVQLSAMRSTLAQAPAEQGAGARNSSTVVSLPLPDGTSQRFRVVEVPVMSAELAARYPMIKTYAAQGIDNPAATARLDVTPAGFHAMISLSDRTVYIDPAANGDTEHYNVFDKQAMVQKGFVCLNTDAQEVNVPQASAFQRVPNGTQLRTYRLALACTGEYAVAVCAPATPTKELTLAKMVTSVNRVDGVYEKEVAVRLVLIANNDQLIYLSGSSDPYTNNDGSTMLGQNISTVNSIIGAANYDIGHVFSTGGGGVAYKPSVCLSNKAGGVTGLPQPVGDAFDIDFVAHEMGHQFGGDHTFNSNTGNCAGGNRAATSAYEPGSGVSIMAYAGICAPQDLDPHSIPYFHSRSFDQIVAHITGAGNCGVVTNTNNNAPVVNAGANYVIPFKTPFTLTGSATDPNNDALTYSWEQYNLGPTGDPRTPTGDAAIFRMFAPTVSPSRTFPKIYNLITNTDTIGEQLPTYARKLIFRLVARDNRVNGGGVDYDSMNVAVVSTAGPFLVTYPNTSGANISWLAGTPQEVSWDVANTTAAPINAANVDILLSTDGGRTYPTTLLAGTPNDGSQVLTLPASLASTSTARIKVQASGNVFFDISNQNFAIRAVTAPTFFLTRTATAIPTVCPGNSATFDVSVGQLQGFSGAVTLSAANLPTGLTVSYATSTVNPGATTQATITASSAVASGNYIINLVGTSGSVSQAQPVQVVVRQAATATAVPTAPTGAGRTSLRPRFTWNAVPNAASYEVQIATTADFTTIVQTQANITGTTYTPSTALTANTAYFWRVRAVSPCGSAPFSAATAFQTGVQACTTIVATQVPRVILPSANTTVTSVINVANTERVSDVRIRNLNITHPNVGELEITLTNPAGRSAVLVSRACAGTNDISLSFDDAATAALTCPLTGGRTVKPISPLAALLNDPANGNWTLSINDNAAGNGGTLTGWSLELCTVGDVPAAPSSLTIIPGTFSSGGNENLLVWLDNSGNETSFEVERSFNTNTNFQRVTTTAANEANAVDRVTASGRYYYRVRACNSIGCSAYTTEATVLGNRNEQLLKGIAVYPNPSSGIFKVNVDNGQQGNITLRVTDALGRVVATETLVKGAAALQHQLDLSKLSTGVYQLHLDLPNGTAVTRLMKQ
;
A
#
# COMPACT_ATOMS: atom_id res chain seq x y z
N MET A 1 5.46 -20.35 25.05
CA MET A 1 4.91 -21.63 25.52
C MET A 1 5.89 -22.73 25.18
N VAL A 2 6.32 -23.49 26.18
CA VAL A 2 7.19 -24.67 26.02
C VAL A 2 6.31 -25.84 25.59
N SER A 3 6.63 -26.52 24.48
CA SER A 3 5.96 -27.75 24.06
C SER A 3 7.00 -28.85 23.86
N THR A 4 7.00 -29.79 24.79
CA THR A 4 7.72 -31.07 24.77
C THR A 4 7.17 -32.00 23.70
N PHE A 5 8.00 -32.49 22.79
CA PHE A 5 7.68 -33.63 21.91
C PHE A 5 8.60 -34.81 22.21
N THR A 6 8.00 -35.86 22.75
CA THR A 6 8.58 -37.20 22.97
C THR A 6 8.67 -38.00 21.68
N LYS A 7 9.79 -38.72 21.55
CA LYS A 7 10.16 -39.66 20.47
C LYS A 7 9.16 -40.82 20.32
N ALA A 8 8.92 -41.23 19.07
CA ALA A 8 8.66 -42.63 18.73
C ALA A 8 9.28 -42.94 17.35
N LEU A 9 10.32 -43.77 17.36
CA LEU A 9 10.99 -44.32 16.17
C LEU A 9 10.16 -45.48 15.59
N ARG A 10 9.96 -45.50 14.27
CA ARG A 10 9.76 -46.73 13.50
C ARG A 10 10.57 -46.67 12.21
N THR A 11 11.53 -47.58 12.14
CA THR A 11 12.42 -47.89 11.02
C THR A 11 11.68 -48.57 9.87
N TRP A 12 11.92 -48.14 8.63
CA TRP A 12 11.66 -48.93 7.43
C TRP A 12 12.88 -48.85 6.49
N GLN A 13 13.56 -49.97 6.29
CA GLN A 13 14.58 -50.19 5.26
C GLN A 13 13.91 -50.54 3.93
N PRO A 14 14.40 -50.07 2.77
CA PRO A 14 14.01 -50.62 1.48
C PRO A 14 15.00 -51.71 1.01
N ALA A 15 14.43 -52.81 0.52
CA ALA A 15 15.12 -53.97 -0.02
C ALA A 15 15.66 -53.73 -1.45
N LEU A 16 16.85 -54.28 -1.70
CA LEU A 16 17.50 -54.41 -3.01
C LEU A 16 16.77 -55.47 -3.87
N LEU A 17 16.54 -55.14 -5.15
CA LEU A 17 16.27 -56.13 -6.19
C LEU A 17 17.12 -55.79 -7.42
N GLY A 18 18.03 -56.71 -7.75
CA GLY A 18 18.90 -56.65 -8.91
C GLY A 18 18.28 -57.35 -10.14
N GLY A 19 18.80 -56.99 -11.32
CA GLY A 19 18.49 -57.64 -12.59
C GLY A 19 19.23 -56.98 -13.77
N LEU A 20 20.24 -57.69 -14.28
CA LEU A 20 21.10 -57.47 -15.47
C LEU A 20 20.31 -57.25 -16.79
N LEU A 21 20.80 -56.82 -17.98
CA LEU A 21 22.10 -56.69 -18.65
C LEU A 21 21.87 -56.01 -20.04
N PHE A 22 22.77 -55.14 -20.53
CA PHE A 22 23.51 -55.21 -21.82
C PHE A 22 24.09 -53.85 -22.27
N ALA A 23 25.29 -53.93 -22.85
CA ALA A 23 26.30 -52.89 -22.96
C ALA A 23 26.37 -52.19 -24.33
N ALA A 24 26.88 -50.95 -24.36
CA ALA A 24 27.68 -50.41 -25.46
C ALA A 24 28.60 -49.29 -24.94
N ALA A 25 29.83 -49.25 -25.47
CA ALA A 25 31.02 -48.65 -24.90
C ALA A 25 31.10 -47.11 -24.93
N GLY A 26 31.67 -46.53 -23.87
CA GLY A 26 32.14 -45.14 -23.78
C GLY A 26 33.04 -44.98 -22.54
N ALA A 27 34.19 -44.32 -22.71
CA ALA A 27 35.34 -44.26 -21.80
C ALA A 27 35.04 -43.99 -20.30
N PRO A 28 35.89 -44.48 -19.36
CA PRO A 28 35.67 -44.33 -17.93
C PRO A 28 35.86 -42.87 -17.52
N HIS A 29 34.76 -42.16 -17.26
CA HIS A 29 34.80 -40.99 -16.40
C HIS A 29 34.92 -41.51 -14.97
N SER A 30 36.12 -41.38 -14.39
CA SER A 30 36.35 -41.62 -12.98
C SER A 30 35.45 -40.69 -12.16
N ALA A 31 34.33 -41.21 -11.67
CA ALA A 31 33.55 -40.58 -10.63
C ALA A 31 34.40 -40.54 -9.35
N SER A 32 35.05 -39.41 -9.10
CA SER A 32 35.67 -39.13 -7.81
C SER A 32 34.56 -39.10 -6.76
N ALA A 33 34.63 -40.00 -5.78
CA ALA A 33 33.77 -39.97 -4.61
C ALA A 33 33.93 -38.60 -3.92
N GLN A 34 32.84 -37.83 -3.87
CA GLN A 34 32.83 -36.51 -3.27
C GLN A 34 33.26 -36.63 -1.79
N ARG A 35 34.42 -36.08 -1.42
CA ARG A 35 34.89 -36.04 -0.04
C ARG A 35 33.83 -35.36 0.83
N VAL A 36 33.49 -35.97 1.96
CA VAL A 36 32.60 -35.35 2.96
C VAL A 36 33.34 -34.15 3.58
N LEU A 37 32.94 -32.94 3.20
CA LEU A 37 33.56 -31.68 3.66
C LEU A 37 32.99 -31.19 4.99
N TRP A 38 31.76 -31.59 5.31
CA TRP A 38 30.97 -31.09 6.44
C TRP A 38 30.49 -32.24 7.33
N ALA A 39 30.43 -32.01 8.63
CA ALA A 39 29.77 -32.91 9.58
C ALA A 39 28.93 -32.11 10.59
N ASP A 40 27.83 -32.71 11.08
CA ASP A 40 27.05 -32.11 12.17
C ASP A 40 27.89 -32.07 13.46
N ASP A 41 27.89 -30.93 14.13
CA ASP A 41 28.64 -30.73 15.35
C ASP A 41 27.76 -30.91 16.60
N ALA A 42 27.99 -32.00 17.33
CA ALA A 42 27.26 -32.31 18.56
C ALA A 42 27.77 -31.52 19.79
N GLN A 43 28.94 -30.87 19.69
CA GLN A 43 29.53 -30.08 20.77
C GLN A 43 29.54 -28.59 20.39
N THR A 44 28.54 -27.82 20.85
CA THR A 44 28.69 -26.37 20.84
C THR A 44 29.79 -26.00 21.85
N ALA A 45 30.99 -25.66 21.34
CA ALA A 45 32.11 -25.23 22.17
C ALA A 45 31.67 -24.11 23.13
N ALA A 46 32.10 -24.12 24.40
CA ALA A 46 31.70 -23.09 25.38
C ALA A 46 32.02 -21.64 24.93
N ALA A 47 33.02 -21.48 24.03
CA ALA A 47 33.42 -20.23 23.40
C ALA A 47 32.38 -19.65 22.42
N SER A 48 31.48 -20.47 21.87
CA SER A 48 30.44 -19.99 20.96
C SER A 48 29.34 -19.19 21.68
N ARG A 49 29.25 -19.23 23.03
CA ARG A 49 28.15 -18.58 23.77
C ARG A 49 28.10 -17.05 23.65
N GLN A 50 29.21 -16.38 23.34
CA GLN A 50 29.26 -14.90 23.19
C GLN A 50 28.96 -14.43 21.76
N SER A 51 29.36 -15.16 20.72
CA SER A 51 28.99 -14.90 19.33
C SER A 51 27.54 -15.33 19.03
N MET A 52 27.03 -16.36 19.74
CA MET A 52 25.68 -16.92 19.57
C MET A 52 24.54 -16.12 20.24
N ALA A 53 24.82 -15.07 21.01
CA ALA A 53 23.77 -14.19 21.58
C ALA A 53 22.95 -13.44 20.50
N ARG A 54 23.34 -13.57 19.22
CA ARG A 54 22.83 -12.82 18.07
C ARG A 54 22.04 -13.66 17.06
N LEU A 55 21.95 -14.97 17.26
CA LEU A 55 21.18 -15.88 16.42
C LEU A 55 20.08 -16.55 17.24
N ARG A 56 18.82 -16.42 16.80
CA ARG A 56 17.66 -17.10 17.39
C ARG A 56 17.67 -18.60 17.09
N GLN A 57 18.18 -18.98 15.92
CA GLN A 57 18.22 -20.35 15.40
C GLN A 57 19.43 -20.52 14.48
N TYR A 58 20.13 -21.66 14.56
CA TYR A 58 21.26 -22.03 13.71
C TYR A 58 21.53 -23.53 13.78
N ARG A 59 22.23 -24.07 12.78
CA ARG A 59 22.77 -25.44 12.75
C ARG A 59 24.30 -25.40 12.88
N PRO A 60 24.88 -25.96 13.96
CA PRO A 60 26.33 -26.04 14.12
C PRO A 60 26.91 -27.17 13.27
N VAL A 61 28.00 -26.90 12.55
CA VAL A 61 28.70 -27.87 11.69
C VAL A 61 30.21 -27.70 11.82
N THR A 62 30.96 -28.77 11.54
CA THR A 62 32.42 -28.71 11.36
C THR A 62 32.78 -28.79 9.87
N VAL A 63 33.90 -28.19 9.49
CA VAL A 63 34.42 -28.22 8.11
C VAL A 63 35.86 -28.73 8.05
N GLN A 64 36.16 -29.55 7.04
CA GLN A 64 37.55 -29.84 6.67
C GLN A 64 38.15 -28.70 5.85
N LEU A 65 38.56 -27.60 6.50
CA LEU A 65 38.97 -26.37 5.82
C LEU A 65 40.14 -26.56 4.84
N SER A 66 41.09 -27.44 5.14
CA SER A 66 42.21 -27.77 4.24
C SER A 66 41.73 -28.46 2.96
N ALA A 67 40.77 -29.38 3.08
CA ALA A 67 40.14 -30.03 1.93
C ALA A 67 39.29 -29.04 1.13
N MET A 68 38.51 -28.18 1.80
CA MET A 68 37.74 -27.11 1.17
C MET A 68 38.64 -26.17 0.36
N ARG A 69 39.76 -25.70 0.94
CA ARG A 69 40.74 -24.85 0.26
C ARG A 69 41.34 -25.54 -0.96
N SER A 70 41.71 -26.82 -0.84
CA SER A 70 42.25 -27.61 -1.95
C SER A 70 41.23 -27.77 -3.10
N THR A 71 39.96 -28.06 -2.78
CA THR A 71 38.89 -28.18 -3.77
C THR A 71 38.62 -26.86 -4.48
N LEU A 72 38.49 -25.76 -3.73
CA LEU A 72 38.19 -24.46 -4.30
C LEU A 72 39.35 -23.89 -5.13
N ALA A 73 40.60 -24.20 -4.78
CA ALA A 73 41.77 -23.81 -5.59
C ALA A 73 41.80 -24.44 -7.00
N GLN A 74 40.99 -25.48 -7.25
CA GLN A 74 40.81 -26.06 -8.59
C GLN A 74 39.69 -25.37 -9.39
N ALA A 75 38.97 -24.41 -8.81
CA ALA A 75 37.94 -23.67 -9.52
C ALA A 75 38.59 -22.86 -10.67
N PRO A 76 38.09 -22.95 -11.90
CA PRO A 76 38.59 -22.12 -12.98
C PRO A 76 38.26 -20.65 -12.72
N ALA A 77 39.05 -19.76 -13.31
CA ALA A 77 38.69 -18.35 -13.38
C ALA A 77 37.35 -18.17 -14.13
N GLU A 78 36.62 -17.11 -13.81
CA GLU A 78 35.32 -16.82 -14.41
C GLU A 78 35.33 -16.61 -15.95
N GLN A 79 36.49 -16.32 -16.55
CA GLN A 79 36.60 -16.12 -18.00
C GLN A 79 36.45 -17.45 -18.75
N GLY A 80 35.57 -17.49 -19.77
CA GLY A 80 35.31 -18.70 -20.58
C GLY A 80 33.95 -19.34 -20.26
N ALA A 81 33.94 -20.62 -19.88
CA ALA A 81 32.73 -21.42 -19.77
C ALA A 81 31.74 -20.96 -18.66
N GLY A 82 32.17 -20.06 -17.75
CA GLY A 82 31.35 -19.50 -16.67
C GLY A 82 31.03 -20.50 -15.55
N ALA A 83 30.47 -20.01 -14.43
CA ALA A 83 30.13 -20.83 -13.26
C ALA A 83 29.31 -22.08 -13.60
N ARG A 84 28.42 -21.97 -14.61
CA ARG A 84 27.51 -23.03 -15.06
C ARG A 84 28.18 -24.24 -15.70
N ASN A 85 29.39 -24.06 -16.23
CA ASN A 85 30.15 -25.12 -16.89
C ASN A 85 31.40 -25.53 -16.11
N SER A 86 31.61 -24.98 -14.91
CA SER A 86 32.71 -25.38 -14.06
C SER A 86 32.59 -26.84 -13.65
N SER A 87 33.69 -27.58 -13.75
CA SER A 87 33.83 -28.95 -13.25
C SER A 87 34.03 -29.01 -11.74
N THR A 88 34.36 -27.88 -11.10
CA THR A 88 34.56 -27.80 -9.65
C THR A 88 33.22 -27.66 -8.95
N VAL A 89 32.87 -28.70 -8.16
CA VAL A 89 31.59 -28.78 -7.45
C VAL A 89 31.80 -28.88 -5.94
N VAL A 90 31.11 -28.02 -5.19
CA VAL A 90 31.10 -28.02 -3.72
C VAL A 90 29.68 -28.26 -3.22
N SER A 91 29.54 -29.05 -2.16
CA SER A 91 28.28 -29.22 -1.42
C SER A 91 28.27 -28.29 -0.21
N LEU A 92 27.21 -27.51 -0.04
CA LEU A 92 27.03 -26.57 1.07
C LEU A 92 25.84 -26.99 1.95
N PRO A 93 25.99 -27.04 3.28
CA PRO A 93 24.92 -27.40 4.20
C PRO A 93 23.84 -26.32 4.30
N LEU A 94 22.61 -26.73 4.57
CA LEU A 94 21.47 -25.86 4.85
C LEU A 94 20.99 -26.00 6.31
N PRO A 95 20.27 -25.00 6.85
CA PRO A 95 19.81 -25.01 8.25
C PRO A 95 18.88 -26.17 8.61
N ASP A 96 18.15 -26.72 7.63
CA ASP A 96 17.15 -27.77 7.80
C ASP A 96 17.71 -29.20 7.83
N GLY A 97 19.04 -29.35 7.80
CA GLY A 97 19.70 -30.66 7.77
C GLY A 97 20.13 -31.09 6.37
N THR A 98 19.57 -30.49 5.32
CA THR A 98 19.90 -30.83 3.93
C THR A 98 21.20 -30.17 3.46
N SER A 99 21.58 -30.40 2.20
CA SER A 99 22.73 -29.77 1.55
C SER A 99 22.44 -29.59 0.06
N GLN A 100 23.07 -28.59 -0.55
CA GLN A 100 22.90 -28.29 -1.96
C GLN A 100 24.26 -28.19 -2.66
N ARG A 101 24.34 -28.73 -3.89
CA ARG A 101 25.55 -28.71 -4.72
C ARG A 101 25.60 -27.48 -5.61
N PHE A 102 26.80 -26.93 -5.77
CA PHE A 102 27.07 -25.76 -6.58
C PHE A 102 28.30 -25.97 -7.46
N ARG A 103 28.24 -25.47 -8.70
CA ARG A 103 29.42 -25.30 -9.55
C ARG A 103 30.09 -23.97 -9.23
N VAL A 104 31.42 -23.97 -9.10
CA VAL A 104 32.17 -22.86 -8.52
C VAL A 104 33.22 -22.31 -9.49
N VAL A 105 33.35 -20.99 -9.56
CA VAL A 105 34.42 -20.27 -10.28
C VAL A 105 35.10 -19.27 -9.36
N GLU A 106 36.38 -19.03 -9.58
CA GLU A 106 37.12 -17.94 -8.93
C GLU A 106 36.71 -16.60 -9.56
N VAL A 107 36.40 -15.62 -8.70
CA VAL A 107 35.98 -14.27 -9.08
C VAL A 107 36.81 -13.23 -8.32
N PRO A 108 37.27 -12.14 -8.96
CA PRO A 108 38.11 -11.16 -8.32
C PRO A 108 37.31 -10.16 -7.47
N VAL A 109 37.65 -10.04 -6.18
CA VAL A 109 37.30 -8.89 -5.32
C VAL A 109 38.52 -8.00 -5.05
N MET A 110 39.72 -8.49 -5.34
CA MET A 110 40.96 -7.74 -5.31
C MET A 110 41.54 -7.65 -6.72
N SER A 111 42.15 -6.51 -7.04
CA SER A 111 43.03 -6.37 -8.19
C SER A 111 44.12 -7.45 -8.20
N ALA A 112 44.64 -7.78 -9.37
CA ALA A 112 45.63 -8.85 -9.53
C ALA A 112 46.90 -8.59 -8.69
N GLU A 113 47.33 -7.34 -8.60
CA GLU A 113 48.50 -6.92 -7.83
C GLU A 113 48.29 -7.09 -6.32
N LEU A 114 47.10 -6.72 -5.81
CA LEU A 114 46.77 -6.88 -4.40
C LEU A 114 46.61 -8.37 -4.05
N ALA A 115 45.94 -9.14 -4.91
CA ALA A 115 45.78 -10.59 -4.75
C ALA A 115 47.12 -11.34 -4.76
N ALA A 116 48.09 -10.88 -5.57
CA ALA A 116 49.44 -11.44 -5.57
C ALA A 116 50.20 -11.18 -4.25
N ARG A 117 49.94 -10.05 -3.58
CA ARG A 117 50.51 -9.75 -2.24
C ARG A 117 49.84 -10.54 -1.11
N TYR A 118 48.55 -10.86 -1.26
CA TYR A 118 47.76 -11.58 -0.25
C TYR A 118 47.12 -12.85 -0.83
N PRO A 119 47.92 -13.85 -1.26
CA PRO A 119 47.44 -15.01 -2.02
C PRO A 119 46.53 -15.95 -1.23
N MET A 120 46.49 -15.81 0.11
CA MET A 120 45.66 -16.62 1.00
C MET A 120 44.20 -16.19 1.04
N ILE A 121 43.87 -15.01 0.50
CA ILE A 121 42.52 -14.45 0.40
C ILE A 121 41.97 -14.75 -0.98
N LYS A 122 40.99 -15.65 -1.06
CA LYS A 122 40.38 -16.09 -2.32
C LYS A 122 38.86 -16.01 -2.26
N THR A 123 38.24 -15.54 -3.35
CA THR A 123 36.80 -15.31 -3.49
C THR A 123 36.26 -16.07 -4.68
N TYR A 124 35.02 -16.55 -4.55
CA TYR A 124 34.38 -17.42 -5.52
C TYR A 124 32.90 -17.08 -5.69
N ALA A 125 32.38 -17.33 -6.88
CA ALA A 125 30.95 -17.32 -7.16
C ALA A 125 30.48 -18.72 -7.57
N ALA A 126 29.22 -19.02 -7.29
CA ALA A 126 28.70 -20.37 -7.38
C ALA A 126 27.26 -20.40 -7.91
N GLN A 127 26.98 -21.30 -8.85
CA GLN A 127 25.63 -21.55 -9.40
C GLN A 127 25.12 -22.91 -8.91
N GLY A 128 23.87 -22.95 -8.46
CA GLY A 128 23.23 -24.17 -7.97
C GLY A 128 23.04 -25.23 -9.05
N ILE A 129 23.26 -26.51 -8.68
CA ILE A 129 23.00 -27.68 -9.52
C ILE A 129 21.60 -28.24 -9.21
N ASP A 130 21.30 -28.42 -7.92
CA ASP A 130 20.05 -29.06 -7.49
C ASP A 130 18.86 -28.08 -7.54
N ASN A 131 19.12 -26.78 -7.31
CA ASN A 131 18.21 -25.68 -7.61
C ASN A 131 18.94 -24.67 -8.52
N PRO A 132 18.62 -24.63 -9.82
CA PRO A 132 19.29 -23.74 -10.78
C PRO A 132 19.10 -22.23 -10.50
N ALA A 133 18.06 -21.82 -9.78
CA ALA A 133 17.84 -20.42 -9.40
C ALA A 133 18.71 -19.97 -8.20
N ALA A 134 19.37 -20.91 -7.52
CA ALA A 134 20.23 -20.60 -6.39
C ALA A 134 21.61 -20.14 -6.82
N THR A 135 22.13 -19.12 -6.13
CA THR A 135 23.49 -18.60 -6.30
C THR A 135 24.19 -18.54 -4.96
N ALA A 136 25.52 -18.56 -4.95
CA ALA A 136 26.29 -18.33 -3.73
C ALA A 136 27.57 -17.52 -3.96
N ARG A 137 27.96 -16.76 -2.94
CA ARG A 137 29.27 -16.11 -2.79
C ARG A 137 30.04 -16.80 -1.70
N LEU A 138 31.27 -17.20 -2.01
CA LEU A 138 32.15 -17.92 -1.09
C LEU A 138 33.47 -17.20 -0.97
N ASP A 139 34.09 -17.28 0.19
CA ASP A 139 35.47 -16.86 0.40
C ASP A 139 36.20 -17.82 1.34
N VAL A 140 37.48 -18.04 1.03
CA VAL A 140 38.41 -18.74 1.91
C VAL A 140 39.57 -17.79 2.16
N THR A 141 39.69 -17.34 3.40
CA THR A 141 40.67 -16.33 3.81
C THR A 141 41.39 -16.78 5.09
N PRO A 142 42.40 -16.04 5.58
CA PRO A 142 42.94 -16.26 6.92
C PRO A 142 41.90 -16.13 8.04
N ALA A 143 40.75 -15.50 7.79
CA ALA A 143 39.65 -15.39 8.74
C ALA A 143 38.68 -16.60 8.74
N GLY A 144 38.90 -17.60 7.88
CA GLY A 144 38.06 -18.80 7.76
C GLY A 144 37.36 -18.92 6.40
N PHE A 145 36.35 -19.79 6.34
CA PHE A 145 35.44 -19.94 5.20
C PHE A 145 34.16 -19.14 5.45
N HIS A 146 33.67 -18.38 4.48
CA HIS A 146 32.33 -17.78 4.58
C HIS A 146 31.52 -18.10 3.33
N ALA A 147 30.21 -18.22 3.51
CA ALA A 147 29.28 -18.36 2.40
C ALA A 147 28.01 -17.52 2.61
N MET A 148 27.55 -16.89 1.53
CA MET A 148 26.21 -16.31 1.39
C MET A 148 25.50 -17.06 0.27
N ILE A 149 24.44 -17.78 0.59
CA ILE A 149 23.66 -18.59 -0.34
C ILE A 149 22.30 -17.91 -0.55
N SER A 150 22.05 -17.45 -1.77
CA SER A 150 20.76 -16.88 -2.18
C SER A 150 19.89 -17.99 -2.76
N LEU A 151 18.88 -18.41 -2.01
CA LEU A 151 17.84 -19.33 -2.47
C LEU A 151 16.64 -18.54 -3.00
N SER A 152 15.67 -19.26 -3.55
CA SER A 152 14.45 -18.69 -4.15
C SER A 152 13.42 -18.20 -3.12
N ASP A 153 13.70 -18.20 -1.83
CA ASP A 153 12.74 -17.79 -0.79
C ASP A 153 13.43 -17.20 0.44
N ARG A 154 14.71 -17.53 0.66
CA ARG A 154 15.52 -17.09 1.80
C ARG A 154 16.99 -16.93 1.42
N THR A 155 17.76 -16.32 2.31
CA THR A 155 19.22 -16.23 2.22
C THR A 155 19.83 -16.92 3.44
N VAL A 156 20.79 -17.80 3.18
CA VAL A 156 21.47 -18.61 4.19
C VAL A 156 22.93 -18.17 4.28
N TYR A 157 23.45 -18.08 5.50
CA TYR A 157 24.85 -17.81 5.80
C TYR A 157 25.53 -19.02 6.40
N ILE A 158 26.82 -19.18 6.08
CA ILE A 158 27.75 -20.09 6.73
C ILE A 158 28.94 -19.27 7.20
N ASP A 159 29.04 -19.08 8.51
CA ASP A 159 30.10 -18.25 9.12
C ASP A 159 30.83 -19.02 10.23
N PRO A 160 32.12 -18.71 10.49
CA PRO A 160 32.84 -19.21 11.64
C PRO A 160 32.06 -19.00 12.94
N ALA A 161 32.10 -20.00 13.83
CA ALA A 161 31.40 -19.91 15.11
C ALA A 161 31.97 -18.80 16.01
N ALA A 162 33.24 -18.45 15.84
CA ALA A 162 33.89 -17.30 16.48
C ALA A 162 35.00 -16.75 15.57
N ASN A 163 35.44 -15.51 15.84
CA ASN A 163 36.60 -14.95 15.14
C ASN A 163 37.84 -15.81 15.39
N GLY A 164 38.50 -16.23 14.31
CA GLY A 164 39.67 -17.10 14.36
C GLY A 164 39.33 -18.60 14.46
N ASP A 165 38.05 -18.97 14.50
CA ASP A 165 37.63 -20.36 14.42
C ASP A 165 37.71 -20.85 12.97
N THR A 166 38.50 -21.90 12.74
CA THR A 166 38.68 -22.48 11.41
C THR A 166 38.01 -23.85 11.26
N GLU A 167 37.42 -24.38 12.33
CA GLU A 167 36.87 -25.73 12.39
C GLU A 167 35.35 -25.74 12.57
N HIS A 168 34.81 -24.88 13.44
CA HIS A 168 33.39 -24.84 13.77
C HIS A 168 32.67 -23.67 13.10
N TYR A 169 31.49 -23.94 12.55
CA TYR A 169 30.70 -23.01 11.75
C TYR A 169 29.22 -23.06 12.12
N ASN A 170 28.53 -21.94 11.90
CA ASN A 170 27.09 -21.84 12.05
C ASN A 170 26.44 -21.66 10.68
N VAL A 171 25.43 -22.49 10.41
CA VAL A 171 24.55 -22.38 9.23
C VAL A 171 23.21 -21.81 9.68
N PHE A 172 22.81 -20.64 9.15
CA PHE A 172 21.60 -19.96 9.60
C PHE A 172 20.93 -19.16 8.50
N ASP A 173 19.61 -19.01 8.60
CA ASP A 173 18.84 -18.08 7.78
C ASP A 173 19.06 -16.64 8.25
N LYS A 174 19.09 -15.68 7.32
CA LYS A 174 19.20 -14.24 7.64
C LYS A 174 18.20 -13.81 8.73
N GLN A 175 16.95 -14.28 8.65
CA GLN A 175 15.88 -13.94 9.60
C GLN A 175 16.13 -14.42 11.03
N ALA A 176 17.08 -15.34 11.24
CA ALA A 176 17.45 -15.79 12.58
C ALA A 176 18.35 -14.78 13.30
N MET A 177 18.88 -13.76 12.62
CA MET A 177 19.72 -12.73 13.23
C MET A 177 18.92 -11.84 14.18
N VAL A 178 19.61 -11.24 15.15
CA VAL A 178 19.04 -10.29 16.12
C VAL A 178 19.77 -8.96 15.96
N GLN A 179 19.09 -7.93 15.44
CA GLN A 179 19.67 -6.59 15.34
C GLN A 179 19.52 -5.79 16.65
N LYS A 180 20.51 -4.95 16.93
CA LYS A 180 20.37 -3.74 17.75
C LYS A 180 21.19 -2.61 17.12
N GLY A 181 20.55 -1.47 16.84
CA GLY A 181 21.21 -0.18 16.62
C GLY A 181 21.58 0.18 15.17
N PHE A 182 20.60 0.22 14.26
CA PHE A 182 20.77 0.90 12.96
C PHE A 182 20.38 2.39 13.06
N VAL A 183 21.32 3.26 12.68
CA VAL A 183 21.13 4.71 12.56
C VAL A 183 21.87 5.14 11.30
N CYS A 184 21.12 5.49 10.26
CA CYS A 184 21.61 6.18 9.09
C CYS A 184 21.29 7.67 9.25
N LEU A 185 22.27 8.53 9.00
CA LEU A 185 22.15 9.98 9.19
C LEU A 185 22.11 10.67 7.84
N ASN A 186 21.06 11.44 7.57
CA ASN A 186 21.06 12.36 6.45
C ASN A 186 21.89 13.61 6.81
N THR A 187 22.92 13.90 6.02
CA THR A 187 23.53 15.24 5.98
C THR A 187 23.00 15.92 4.73
N ASP A 188 22.71 17.23 4.77
CA ASP A 188 22.32 18.07 3.61
C ASP A 188 23.46 18.18 2.54
N ALA A 189 24.19 17.10 2.33
CA ALA A 189 25.44 17.00 1.64
C ALA A 189 25.18 16.83 0.15
N GLN A 190 24.97 17.97 -0.51
CA GLN A 190 24.89 18.19 -1.96
C GLN A 190 24.20 17.08 -2.75
N GLU A 191 22.86 17.14 -2.79
CA GLU A 191 22.10 16.49 -3.85
C GLU A 191 22.56 17.06 -5.20
N VAL A 192 23.33 16.27 -5.96
CA VAL A 192 23.45 16.52 -7.38
C VAL A 192 22.12 16.06 -7.97
N ASN A 193 21.35 17.01 -8.50
CA ASN A 193 20.06 16.78 -9.14
C ASN A 193 20.24 15.77 -10.28
N VAL A 194 20.08 14.47 -9.99
CA VAL A 194 19.90 13.46 -11.02
C VAL A 194 18.60 13.85 -11.71
N PRO A 195 18.58 14.06 -13.04
CA PRO A 195 17.36 14.42 -13.73
C PRO A 195 16.25 13.43 -13.32
N GLN A 196 15.23 13.94 -12.64
CA GLN A 196 13.99 13.21 -12.42
C GLN A 196 13.39 13.01 -13.79
N ALA A 197 13.73 11.89 -14.45
CA ALA A 197 13.25 11.59 -15.78
C ALA A 197 11.72 11.53 -15.73
N SER A 198 11.10 12.48 -16.42
CA SER A 198 9.70 12.46 -16.80
C SER A 198 9.40 11.10 -17.45
N ALA A 199 8.52 10.31 -16.81
CA ALA A 199 8.17 8.93 -17.18
C ALA A 199 9.38 7.99 -17.28
N PHE A 200 9.76 7.37 -16.16
CA PHE A 200 10.79 6.32 -16.15
C PHE A 200 10.41 5.20 -17.14
N GLN A 201 11.16 5.16 -18.23
CA GLN A 201 11.09 4.13 -19.25
C GLN A 201 11.58 2.81 -18.64
N ARG A 202 10.92 1.70 -18.93
CA ARG A 202 11.40 0.35 -18.57
C ARG A 202 12.81 0.16 -19.14
N VAL A 203 13.81 -0.03 -18.27
CA VAL A 203 15.21 -0.29 -18.66
C VAL A 203 15.64 -1.64 -18.06
N PRO A 204 15.58 -2.72 -18.85
CA PRO A 204 16.20 -3.99 -18.47
C PRO A 204 17.71 -3.82 -18.27
N ASN A 205 18.30 -4.56 -17.34
CA ASN A 205 19.74 -4.55 -17.09
C ASN A 205 20.28 -5.98 -16.93
N GLY A 206 21.58 -6.18 -17.15
CA GLY A 206 22.26 -7.48 -16.98
C GLY A 206 23.04 -8.00 -18.17
N THR A 207 22.92 -7.37 -19.35
CA THR A 207 23.72 -7.71 -20.55
C THR A 207 25.19 -7.31 -20.42
N GLN A 208 25.48 -6.40 -19.49
CA GLN A 208 26.80 -5.83 -19.25
C GLN A 208 27.08 -5.79 -17.75
N LEU A 209 28.24 -6.28 -17.35
CA LEU A 209 28.79 -6.18 -16.01
C LEU A 209 29.68 -4.94 -15.94
N ARG A 210 29.45 -4.08 -14.94
CA ARG A 210 30.26 -2.88 -14.69
C ARG A 210 31.16 -3.11 -13.48
N THR A 211 32.47 -3.14 -13.71
CA THR A 211 33.47 -3.34 -12.65
C THR A 211 34.08 -2.00 -12.24
N TYR A 212 33.94 -1.64 -10.97
CA TYR A 212 34.45 -0.40 -10.40
C TYR A 212 35.65 -0.67 -9.50
N ARG A 213 36.66 0.20 -9.59
CA ARG A 213 37.82 0.20 -8.70
C ARG A 213 37.43 0.83 -7.37
N LEU A 214 37.40 0.02 -6.31
CA LEU A 214 37.05 0.43 -4.96
C LEU A 214 38.31 0.74 -4.15
N ALA A 215 38.39 1.96 -3.62
CA ALA A 215 39.34 2.37 -2.58
C ALA A 215 38.67 2.29 -1.21
N LEU A 216 38.88 1.18 -0.49
CA LEU A 216 38.24 0.92 0.80
C LEU A 216 39.22 1.14 1.94
N ALA A 217 38.98 2.18 2.73
CA ALA A 217 39.72 2.47 3.96
C ALA A 217 39.07 1.82 5.18
N CYS A 218 39.82 1.68 6.26
CA CYS A 218 39.25 1.38 7.57
C CYS A 218 39.96 2.12 8.70
N THR A 219 39.20 2.58 9.68
CA THR A 219 39.76 3.11 10.94
C THR A 219 40.55 2.02 11.69
N GLY A 220 41.45 2.45 12.57
CA GLY A 220 42.18 1.55 13.45
C GLY A 220 41.27 0.83 14.45
N GLU A 221 40.20 1.50 14.91
CA GLU A 221 39.19 0.89 15.77
C GLU A 221 38.46 -0.24 15.04
N TYR A 222 38.11 -0.06 13.76
CA TYR A 222 37.52 -1.13 12.95
C TYR A 222 38.45 -2.33 12.88
N ALA A 223 39.73 -2.12 12.54
CA ALA A 223 40.71 -3.20 12.43
C ALA A 223 40.82 -3.99 13.74
N VAL A 224 40.91 -3.30 14.88
CA VAL A 224 40.92 -3.92 16.21
C VAL A 224 39.64 -4.72 16.47
N ALA A 225 38.47 -4.15 16.17
CA ALA A 225 37.18 -4.77 16.46
C ALA A 225 36.93 -6.04 15.65
N VAL A 226 37.25 -6.05 14.34
CA VAL A 226 36.96 -7.20 13.47
C VAL A 226 38.00 -8.32 13.56
N CYS A 227 39.22 -8.00 14.03
CA CYS A 227 40.28 -8.98 14.23
C CYS A 227 40.28 -9.59 15.64
N ALA A 228 39.65 -8.95 16.62
CA ALA A 228 39.60 -9.45 18.00
C ALA A 228 39.07 -10.89 18.08
N PRO A 229 39.68 -11.78 18.90
CA PRO A 229 40.73 -11.47 19.89
C PRO A 229 42.17 -11.44 19.34
N ALA A 230 42.38 -11.69 18.04
CA ALA A 230 43.70 -11.61 17.44
C ALA A 230 44.18 -10.16 17.31
N THR A 231 45.50 -9.96 17.33
CA THR A 231 46.09 -8.65 17.02
C THR A 231 45.84 -8.32 15.54
N PRO A 232 45.36 -7.10 15.20
CA PRO A 232 45.08 -6.75 13.82
C PRO A 232 46.35 -6.74 12.98
N THR A 233 46.31 -7.39 11.82
CA THR A 233 47.34 -7.30 10.77
C THR A 233 46.67 -6.83 9.49
N LYS A 234 47.44 -6.24 8.57
CA LYS A 234 46.88 -5.82 7.27
C LYS A 234 46.21 -6.97 6.53
N GLU A 235 46.80 -8.17 6.56
CA GLU A 235 46.23 -9.34 5.91
C GLU A 235 44.91 -9.78 6.54
N LEU A 236 44.82 -9.85 7.88
CA LEU A 236 43.60 -10.28 8.56
C LEU A 236 42.49 -9.24 8.45
N THR A 237 42.81 -7.95 8.55
CA THR A 237 41.85 -6.86 8.36
C THR A 237 41.35 -6.82 6.91
N LEU A 238 42.26 -6.94 5.93
CA LEU A 238 41.90 -7.02 4.51
C LEU A 238 41.00 -8.23 4.24
N ALA A 239 41.26 -9.38 4.87
CA ALA A 239 40.41 -10.56 4.73
C ALA A 239 38.96 -10.29 5.15
N LYS A 240 38.75 -9.58 6.28
CA LYS A 240 37.40 -9.19 6.73
C LYS A 240 36.73 -8.19 5.78
N MET A 241 37.47 -7.20 5.30
CA MET A 241 36.97 -6.24 4.31
C MET A 241 36.58 -6.93 2.99
N VAL A 242 37.37 -7.91 2.53
CA VAL A 242 37.07 -8.71 1.34
C VAL A 242 35.82 -9.55 1.52
N THR A 243 35.61 -10.18 2.69
CA THR A 243 34.36 -10.91 2.98
C THR A 243 33.14 -10.00 2.85
N SER A 244 33.20 -8.77 3.40
CA SER A 244 32.13 -7.78 3.27
C SER A 244 31.86 -7.39 1.81
N VAL A 245 32.91 -7.03 1.05
CA VAL A 245 32.76 -6.64 -0.37
C VAL A 245 32.25 -7.81 -1.21
N ASN A 246 32.71 -9.04 -0.97
CA ASN A 246 32.27 -10.23 -1.68
C ASN A 246 30.75 -10.49 -1.48
N ARG A 247 30.21 -10.20 -0.29
CA ARG A 247 28.77 -10.27 -0.01
C ARG A 247 27.99 -9.17 -0.71
N VAL A 248 28.48 -7.93 -0.68
CA VAL A 248 27.89 -6.80 -1.40
C VAL A 248 27.84 -7.09 -2.90
N ASP A 249 28.93 -7.57 -3.49
CA ASP A 249 28.99 -7.99 -4.90
C ASP A 249 28.05 -9.16 -5.20
N GLY A 250 27.73 -10.03 -4.23
CA GLY A 250 26.70 -11.06 -4.37
C GLY A 250 25.31 -10.51 -4.66
N VAL A 251 25.00 -9.35 -4.10
CA VAL A 251 23.75 -8.63 -4.34
C VAL A 251 23.86 -7.76 -5.59
N TYR A 252 24.92 -6.96 -5.71
CA TYR A 252 25.05 -5.94 -6.74
C TYR A 252 25.18 -6.55 -8.14
N GLU A 253 25.90 -7.67 -8.29
CA GLU A 253 25.97 -8.35 -9.59
C GLU A 253 24.64 -8.96 -9.99
N LYS A 254 23.86 -9.43 -9.01
CA LYS A 254 22.56 -10.06 -9.23
C LYS A 254 21.48 -9.04 -9.58
N GLU A 255 21.45 -7.91 -8.87
CA GLU A 255 20.37 -6.92 -8.97
C GLU A 255 20.65 -5.84 -10.03
N VAL A 256 21.91 -5.39 -10.15
CA VAL A 256 22.26 -4.21 -10.98
C VAL A 256 23.50 -4.45 -11.86
N ALA A 257 24.00 -5.68 -11.96
CA ALA A 257 25.18 -6.04 -12.74
C ALA A 257 26.40 -5.13 -12.48
N VAL A 258 26.68 -4.90 -11.19
CA VAL A 258 27.82 -4.11 -10.70
C VAL A 258 28.75 -5.00 -9.86
N ARG A 259 30.06 -4.83 -10.04
CA ARG A 259 31.11 -5.47 -9.23
C ARG A 259 32.09 -4.43 -8.68
N LEU A 260 32.55 -4.64 -7.45
CA LEU A 260 33.55 -3.82 -6.77
C LEU A 260 34.87 -4.60 -6.65
N VAL A 261 35.97 -3.99 -7.11
CA VAL A 261 37.31 -4.60 -7.02
C VAL A 261 38.24 -3.67 -6.28
N LEU A 262 38.82 -4.16 -5.17
CA LEU A 262 39.79 -3.43 -4.36
C LEU A 262 41.05 -3.12 -5.18
N ILE A 263 41.46 -1.85 -5.17
CA ILE A 263 42.60 -1.33 -5.93
C ILE A 263 43.94 -1.95 -5.53
N ALA A 264 44.92 -1.84 -6.43
CA ALA A 264 46.25 -2.45 -6.30
C ALA A 264 46.96 -2.13 -4.98
N ASN A 265 46.78 -0.95 -4.41
CA ASN A 265 47.43 -0.46 -3.19
C ASN A 265 46.45 -0.21 -2.03
N ASN A 266 45.33 -0.93 -1.98
CA ASN A 266 44.32 -0.74 -0.94
C ASN A 266 44.85 -0.99 0.49
N ASP A 267 45.89 -1.81 0.65
CA ASP A 267 46.53 -2.06 1.95
C ASP A 267 47.21 -0.82 2.55
N GLN A 268 47.39 0.26 1.78
CA GLN A 268 47.84 1.56 2.29
C GLN A 268 46.73 2.34 3.03
N LEU A 269 45.47 1.96 2.84
CA LEU A 269 44.30 2.56 3.48
C LEU A 269 43.83 1.80 4.73
N ILE A 270 44.58 0.77 5.14
CA ILE A 270 44.30 -0.04 6.32
C ILE A 270 45.13 0.48 7.49
N TYR A 271 44.44 1.07 8.46
CA TYR A 271 45.02 1.51 9.72
C TYR A 271 44.80 0.45 10.79
N LEU A 272 45.83 0.12 11.56
CA LEU A 272 45.79 -0.96 12.57
C LEU A 272 45.62 -0.43 14.01
N SER A 273 45.65 0.89 14.19
CA SER A 273 45.47 1.56 15.48
C SER A 273 44.86 2.93 15.29
N GLY A 274 43.88 3.29 16.14
CA GLY A 274 43.17 4.56 16.06
C GLY A 274 44.06 5.79 16.27
N SER A 275 45.22 5.64 16.91
CA SER A 275 46.19 6.73 17.05
C SER A 275 46.95 7.07 15.77
N SER A 276 46.85 6.21 14.74
CA SER A 276 47.61 6.32 13.49
C SER A 276 46.76 6.68 12.28
N ASP A 277 45.43 6.74 12.44
CA ASP A 277 44.50 7.00 11.35
C ASP A 277 44.08 8.48 11.28
N PRO A 278 43.62 8.96 10.11
CA PRO A 278 43.20 10.34 9.92
C PRO A 278 41.72 10.59 10.23
N TYR A 279 41.03 9.64 10.89
CA TYR A 279 39.58 9.61 10.95
C TYR A 279 39.02 9.98 12.33
N THR A 280 37.92 10.72 12.31
CA THR A 280 37.10 10.92 13.49
C THR A 280 36.08 9.78 13.60
N ASN A 281 36.53 8.61 14.07
CA ASN A 281 35.78 7.33 14.06
C ASN A 281 34.31 7.41 14.52
N ASN A 282 33.92 8.36 15.37
CA ASN A 282 32.55 8.49 15.89
C ASN A 282 31.68 9.57 15.19
N ASP A 283 32.20 10.24 14.15
CA ASP A 283 31.49 11.28 13.40
C ASP A 283 31.49 10.97 11.90
N GLY A 284 30.41 10.35 11.42
CA GLY A 284 30.26 9.97 10.02
C GLY A 284 30.30 11.17 9.06
N SER A 285 29.68 12.28 9.44
CA SER A 285 29.59 13.49 8.60
C SER A 285 30.97 14.08 8.35
N THR A 286 31.80 14.16 9.40
CA THR A 286 33.18 14.61 9.30
C THR A 286 34.04 13.60 8.52
N MET A 287 33.82 12.30 8.70
CA MET A 287 34.56 11.25 7.99
C MET A 287 34.37 11.27 6.46
N LEU A 288 33.25 11.77 5.93
CA LEU A 288 33.06 11.92 4.47
C LEU A 288 34.19 12.72 3.83
N GLY A 289 34.46 13.92 4.36
CA GLY A 289 35.51 14.81 3.84
C GLY A 289 36.92 14.32 4.14
N GLN A 290 37.12 13.69 5.30
CA GLN A 290 38.39 13.06 5.67
C GLN A 290 38.74 11.91 4.73
N ASN A 291 37.77 11.06 4.38
CA ASN A 291 38.00 9.94 3.47
C ASN A 291 38.33 10.41 2.05
N ILE A 292 37.60 11.43 1.54
CA ILE A 292 37.93 12.05 0.25
C ILE A 292 39.37 12.56 0.24
N SER A 293 39.76 13.31 1.28
CA SER A 293 41.11 13.89 1.37
C SER A 293 42.19 12.81 1.49
N THR A 294 41.95 11.81 2.34
CA THR A 294 42.89 10.71 2.61
C THR A 294 43.10 9.85 1.39
N VAL A 295 42.02 9.36 0.76
CA VAL A 295 42.10 8.50 -0.43
C VAL A 295 42.73 9.28 -1.58
N ASN A 296 42.36 10.54 -1.81
CA ASN A 296 42.98 11.35 -2.87
C ASN A 296 44.48 11.59 -2.64
N SER A 297 44.91 11.78 -1.39
CA SER A 297 46.32 12.01 -1.07
C SER A 297 47.18 10.76 -1.21
N ILE A 298 46.66 9.58 -0.83
CA ILE A 298 47.43 8.33 -0.80
C ILE A 298 47.36 7.59 -2.14
N ILE A 299 46.16 7.49 -2.71
CA ILE A 299 45.88 6.71 -3.92
C ILE A 299 45.91 7.57 -5.17
N GLY A 300 45.45 8.82 -5.08
CA GLY A 300 45.25 9.71 -6.22
C GLY A 300 43.88 9.51 -6.87
N ALA A 301 43.18 10.62 -7.15
CA ALA A 301 41.80 10.64 -7.65
C ALA A 301 41.58 9.88 -8.98
N ALA A 302 42.61 9.70 -9.81
CA ALA A 302 42.49 8.97 -11.09
C ALA A 302 42.49 7.43 -10.92
N ASN A 303 42.92 6.92 -9.75
CA ASN A 303 43.25 5.51 -9.56
C ASN A 303 42.12 4.68 -8.93
N TYR A 304 40.96 5.30 -8.67
CA TYR A 304 39.77 4.63 -8.14
C TYR A 304 38.49 5.27 -8.68
N ASP A 305 37.36 4.56 -8.60
CA ASP A 305 36.06 4.97 -9.14
C ASP A 305 35.02 5.23 -8.05
N ILE A 306 35.19 4.54 -6.91
CA ILE A 306 34.42 4.68 -5.67
C ILE A 306 35.38 4.52 -4.49
N GLY A 307 35.18 5.31 -3.44
CA GLY A 307 35.89 5.16 -2.17
C GLY A 307 34.92 5.15 -0.99
N HIS A 308 35.30 4.42 0.05
CA HIS A 308 34.46 4.20 1.23
C HIS A 308 35.34 3.94 2.46
N VAL A 309 34.86 4.22 3.67
CA VAL A 309 35.59 3.91 4.92
C VAL A 309 34.73 3.11 5.90
N PHE A 310 35.35 2.09 6.51
CA PHE A 310 34.74 1.33 7.60
C PHE A 310 35.21 1.81 8.98
N SER A 311 34.27 1.97 9.91
CA SER A 311 34.49 2.45 11.27
C SER A 311 33.74 1.63 12.32
N THR A 312 34.01 1.91 13.60
CA THR A 312 33.21 1.35 14.73
C THR A 312 32.15 2.32 15.25
N GLY A 313 32.16 3.58 14.78
CA GLY A 313 31.20 4.62 15.15
C GLY A 313 30.81 5.48 13.95
N GLY A 314 29.97 6.50 14.19
CA GLY A 314 29.57 7.45 13.15
C GLY A 314 28.36 7.04 12.29
N GLY A 315 27.83 5.82 12.44
CA GLY A 315 26.66 5.34 11.71
C GLY A 315 26.94 5.11 10.23
N GLY A 316 25.88 5.10 9.41
CA GLY A 316 25.97 5.08 7.95
C GLY A 316 25.69 6.47 7.37
N VAL A 317 26.56 6.94 6.47
CA VAL A 317 26.35 8.16 5.68
C VAL A 317 27.15 8.13 4.37
N ALA A 318 26.56 8.59 3.28
CA ALA A 318 27.23 8.69 1.98
C ALA A 318 26.70 9.85 1.13
N TYR A 319 27.55 10.37 0.24
CA TYR A 319 27.11 11.27 -0.83
C TYR A 319 26.32 10.51 -1.91
N LYS A 320 25.21 11.10 -2.36
CA LYS A 320 24.23 10.49 -3.29
C LYS A 320 23.95 11.38 -4.51
N PRO A 321 24.20 10.91 -5.75
CA PRO A 321 25.20 9.89 -6.09
C PRO A 321 26.62 10.45 -5.90
N SER A 322 27.62 9.56 -5.83
CA SER A 322 29.03 9.97 -5.78
C SER A 322 29.97 9.14 -6.66
N VAL A 323 29.60 7.90 -7.02
CA VAL A 323 30.43 7.05 -7.89
C VAL A 323 30.79 7.79 -9.19
N CYS A 324 32.09 7.80 -9.53
CA CYS A 324 32.68 8.51 -10.67
C CYS A 324 32.64 10.05 -10.63
N LEU A 325 32.13 10.66 -9.56
CA LEU A 325 32.07 12.12 -9.41
C LEU A 325 33.24 12.67 -8.57
N SER A 326 33.28 13.98 -8.34
CA SER A 326 34.37 14.64 -7.60
C SER A 326 34.44 14.23 -6.13
N ASN A 327 33.32 13.83 -5.54
CA ASN A 327 33.18 13.38 -4.15
C ASN A 327 33.14 11.85 -4.02
N LYS A 328 33.60 11.09 -5.03
CA LYS A 328 33.48 9.62 -5.13
C LYS A 328 34.05 8.80 -3.99
N ALA A 329 34.83 9.38 -3.09
CA ALA A 329 35.32 8.73 -1.87
C ALA A 329 34.51 9.05 -0.59
N GLY A 330 33.44 9.85 -0.66
CA GLY A 330 32.67 10.19 0.52
C GLY A 330 31.54 9.20 0.77
N GLY A 331 31.91 8.06 1.37
CA GLY A 331 30.99 7.08 1.93
C GLY A 331 31.59 6.49 3.22
N VAL A 332 30.74 6.29 4.22
CA VAL A 332 31.11 5.82 5.56
C VAL A 332 30.12 4.77 6.01
N THR A 333 30.63 3.65 6.53
CA THR A 333 29.81 2.67 7.24
C THR A 333 30.44 2.34 8.59
N GLY A 334 29.71 2.61 9.66
CA GLY A 334 30.17 2.44 11.04
C GLY A 334 29.17 1.75 11.95
N LEU A 335 29.65 0.76 12.70
CA LEU A 335 28.87 0.04 13.71
C LEU A 335 29.75 -0.38 14.88
N PRO A 336 29.29 -0.32 16.15
CA PRO A 336 30.10 -0.73 17.31
C PRO A 336 30.63 -2.17 17.24
N GLN A 337 29.98 -3.02 16.45
CA GLN A 337 30.33 -4.41 16.19
C GLN A 337 30.20 -4.67 14.68
N PRO A 338 31.16 -4.21 13.85
CA PRO A 338 31.01 -4.13 12.41
C PRO A 338 31.34 -5.48 11.74
N VAL A 339 30.55 -6.51 12.06
CA VAL A 339 30.74 -7.89 11.60
C VAL A 339 29.40 -8.54 11.23
N GLY A 340 29.43 -9.44 10.24
CA GLY A 340 28.28 -10.23 9.81
C GLY A 340 27.31 -9.48 8.90
N ASP A 341 26.26 -10.17 8.45
CA ASP A 341 25.30 -9.63 7.45
C ASP A 341 24.57 -8.36 7.89
N ALA A 342 24.32 -8.17 9.19
CA ALA A 342 23.76 -6.92 9.69
C ALA A 342 24.68 -5.71 9.46
N PHE A 343 25.99 -5.91 9.29
CA PHE A 343 26.92 -4.88 8.84
C PHE A 343 26.98 -4.86 7.30
N ASP A 344 27.21 -6.02 6.67
CA ASP A 344 27.49 -6.10 5.23
C ASP A 344 26.29 -5.72 4.34
N ILE A 345 25.09 -6.22 4.65
CA ILE A 345 23.90 -6.02 3.82
C ILE A 345 23.02 -4.89 4.35
N ASP A 346 22.77 -4.83 5.65
CA ASP A 346 21.85 -3.81 6.18
C ASP A 346 22.50 -2.40 6.17
N PHE A 347 23.84 -2.31 6.19
CA PHE A 347 24.55 -1.01 6.18
C PHE A 347 25.45 -0.84 4.96
N VAL A 348 26.47 -1.69 4.75
CA VAL A 348 27.46 -1.44 3.68
C VAL A 348 26.78 -1.39 2.31
N ALA A 349 25.91 -2.36 2.01
CA ALA A 349 25.14 -2.35 0.77
C ALA A 349 24.16 -1.17 0.67
N HIS A 350 23.65 -0.66 1.79
CA HIS A 350 22.78 0.53 1.86
C HIS A 350 23.55 1.81 1.53
N GLU A 351 24.66 2.05 2.22
CA GLU A 351 25.47 3.25 2.06
C GLU A 351 26.16 3.30 0.69
N MET A 352 26.64 2.16 0.20
CA MET A 352 27.10 2.06 -1.19
C MET A 352 25.93 2.28 -2.17
N GLY A 353 24.70 1.89 -1.81
CA GLY A 353 23.50 2.11 -2.62
C GLY A 353 23.24 3.59 -2.84
N HIS A 354 23.44 4.42 -1.80
CA HIS A 354 23.46 5.88 -1.93
C HIS A 354 24.57 6.38 -2.84
N GLN A 355 25.80 5.86 -2.73
CA GLN A 355 26.89 6.26 -3.63
C GLN A 355 26.56 5.98 -5.10
N PHE A 356 25.81 4.91 -5.38
CA PHE A 356 25.29 4.57 -6.70
C PHE A 356 24.00 5.30 -7.10
N GLY A 357 23.44 6.15 -6.22
CA GLY A 357 22.30 7.02 -6.52
C GLY A 357 20.93 6.54 -6.01
N GLY A 358 20.88 5.41 -5.31
CA GLY A 358 19.66 4.92 -4.67
C GLY A 358 19.20 5.87 -3.57
N ASP A 359 17.88 6.14 -3.51
CA ASP A 359 17.26 6.92 -2.45
C ASP A 359 16.46 6.04 -1.50
N HIS A 360 16.13 6.57 -0.32
CA HIS A 360 15.35 5.85 0.68
C HIS A 360 13.95 5.48 0.14
N THR A 361 13.52 4.25 0.42
CA THR A 361 12.26 3.71 -0.09
C THR A 361 11.12 3.67 0.92
N PHE A 362 11.40 3.88 2.20
CA PHE A 362 10.42 3.80 3.28
C PHE A 362 9.46 5.01 3.33
N ASN A 363 8.26 4.82 3.90
CA ASN A 363 7.24 5.86 4.00
C ASN A 363 6.78 6.18 5.45
N SER A 364 7.53 5.75 6.45
CA SER A 364 7.31 6.07 7.87
C SER A 364 7.77 7.49 8.26
N ASN A 365 7.24 7.99 9.37
CA ASN A 365 7.60 9.26 10.01
C ASN A 365 7.98 9.13 11.50
N THR A 366 8.28 7.91 11.98
CA THR A 366 8.60 7.62 13.39
C THR A 366 9.97 6.99 13.55
N GLY A 367 10.54 7.05 14.76
CA GLY A 367 11.89 6.52 15.02
C GLY A 367 12.93 7.18 14.12
N ASN A 368 13.82 6.39 13.54
CA ASN A 368 14.84 6.88 12.63
C ASN A 368 14.32 7.26 11.24
N CYS A 369 13.06 6.95 10.91
CA CYS A 369 12.41 7.43 9.69
C CYS A 369 11.96 8.91 9.80
N ALA A 370 12.00 9.51 11.00
CA ALA A 370 11.71 10.93 11.22
C ALA A 370 12.91 11.83 10.84
N GLY A 371 12.79 13.14 11.07
CA GLY A 371 13.94 14.05 11.05
C GLY A 371 14.57 14.34 9.67
N GLY A 372 13.84 14.12 8.58
CA GLY A 372 14.32 14.44 7.22
C GLY A 372 14.99 13.28 6.47
N ASN A 373 15.02 12.08 7.05
CA ASN A 373 15.55 10.90 6.37
C ASN A 373 14.63 10.38 5.26
N ARG A 374 13.32 10.64 5.33
CA ARG A 374 12.36 10.18 4.32
C ARG A 374 12.51 10.93 3.00
N ALA A 375 12.69 10.19 1.89
CA ALA A 375 12.67 10.73 0.53
C ALA A 375 11.28 10.66 -0.11
N ALA A 376 10.56 11.77 -0.17
CA ALA A 376 9.17 11.81 -0.65
C ALA A 376 8.98 11.30 -2.10
N THR A 377 9.99 11.45 -2.95
CA THR A 377 9.95 11.03 -4.36
C THR A 377 10.34 9.57 -4.59
N SER A 378 10.72 8.84 -3.54
CA SER A 378 11.12 7.43 -3.61
C SER A 378 10.49 6.55 -2.52
N ALA A 379 9.64 7.11 -1.66
CA ALA A 379 8.94 6.43 -0.56
C ALA A 379 7.82 5.46 -1.03
N TYR A 380 8.20 4.38 -1.71
CA TYR A 380 7.29 3.37 -2.28
C TYR A 380 6.95 2.20 -1.34
N GLU A 381 7.67 2.03 -0.24
CA GLU A 381 7.42 0.97 0.73
C GLU A 381 6.66 1.48 1.97
N PRO A 382 5.65 0.74 2.47
CA PRO A 382 4.95 1.11 3.69
C PRO A 382 5.86 1.10 4.92
N GLY A 383 5.55 1.92 5.92
CA GLY A 383 6.23 1.89 7.22
C GLY A 383 7.75 2.04 7.08
N SER A 384 8.49 1.23 7.83
CA SER A 384 9.96 1.15 7.78
C SER A 384 10.51 0.67 6.43
N GLY A 385 9.68 0.08 5.57
CA GLY A 385 10.09 -0.73 4.43
C GLY A 385 10.95 -1.94 4.83
N VAL A 386 11.37 -2.71 3.82
CA VAL A 386 12.19 -3.94 4.00
C VAL A 386 13.28 -4.13 2.96
N SER A 387 13.33 -3.35 1.87
CA SER A 387 14.43 -3.47 0.89
C SER A 387 15.75 -2.91 1.43
N ILE A 388 16.85 -3.09 0.67
CA ILE A 388 18.18 -2.57 1.06
C ILE A 388 18.14 -1.07 1.35
N MET A 389 17.43 -0.27 0.54
CA MET A 389 17.34 1.18 0.73
C MET A 389 16.22 1.61 1.70
N ALA A 390 15.62 0.66 2.43
CA ALA A 390 14.64 0.93 3.47
C ALA A 390 15.29 0.95 4.87
N TYR A 391 14.50 1.31 5.88
CA TYR A 391 14.93 1.41 7.28
C TYR A 391 14.35 0.29 8.15
N ALA A 392 14.44 -0.95 7.66
CA ALA A 392 13.90 -2.13 8.33
C ALA A 392 14.33 -2.18 9.81
N GLY A 393 13.37 -2.27 10.72
CA GLY A 393 13.60 -2.52 12.15
C GLY A 393 13.97 -1.31 13.01
N ILE A 394 13.99 -0.08 12.47
CA ILE A 394 14.43 1.12 13.20
C ILE A 394 13.45 2.31 13.18
N CYS A 395 12.22 2.09 12.75
CA CYS A 395 11.16 3.09 12.65
C CYS A 395 9.97 2.76 13.56
N ALA A 396 10.22 2.07 14.66
CA ALA A 396 9.22 1.74 15.68
C ALA A 396 8.30 2.92 16.02
N PRO A 397 6.98 2.72 16.15
CA PRO A 397 6.25 1.43 16.11
C PRO A 397 5.79 1.00 14.69
N GLN A 398 6.37 1.57 13.63
CA GLN A 398 5.96 1.37 12.24
C GLN A 398 6.87 0.37 11.48
N ASP A 399 7.59 -0.47 12.22
CA ASP A 399 8.47 -1.50 11.65
C ASP A 399 7.69 -2.65 11.02
N LEU A 400 8.06 -3.00 9.78
CA LEU A 400 7.51 -4.14 9.07
C LEU A 400 8.27 -5.43 9.34
N ASP A 401 9.59 -5.33 9.44
CA ASP A 401 10.51 -6.45 9.64
C ASP A 401 11.73 -5.95 10.41
N PRO A 402 12.35 -6.75 11.29
CA PRO A 402 13.59 -6.37 11.95
C PRO A 402 14.81 -6.24 11.04
N HIS A 403 14.79 -6.77 9.80
CA HIS A 403 15.95 -6.79 8.91
C HIS A 403 15.59 -6.53 7.44
N SER A 404 16.53 -5.93 6.70
CA SER A 404 16.37 -5.73 5.27
C SER A 404 16.55 -7.04 4.51
N ILE A 405 15.74 -7.28 3.49
CA ILE A 405 16.01 -8.35 2.53
C ILE A 405 17.15 -7.92 1.59
N PRO A 406 18.03 -8.84 1.12
CA PRO A 406 19.17 -8.50 0.26
C PRO A 406 18.74 -8.24 -1.21
N TYR A 407 17.74 -7.39 -1.39
CA TYR A 407 17.15 -7.02 -2.68
C TYR A 407 16.87 -5.53 -2.71
N PHE A 408 17.10 -4.91 -3.86
CA PHE A 408 16.68 -3.53 -4.11
C PHE A 408 15.19 -3.52 -4.46
N HIS A 409 14.46 -2.51 -3.96
CA HIS A 409 13.16 -2.18 -4.52
C HIS A 409 13.35 -1.73 -5.98
N SER A 410 12.39 -2.02 -6.86
CA SER A 410 12.44 -1.61 -8.26
C SER A 410 12.63 -0.10 -8.48
N ARG A 411 12.29 0.74 -7.48
CA ARG A 411 12.66 2.17 -7.48
C ARG A 411 14.16 2.41 -7.36
N SER A 412 14.81 1.76 -6.40
CA SER A 412 16.25 1.89 -6.20
C SER A 412 17.01 1.33 -7.41
N PHE A 413 16.51 0.24 -8.00
CA PHE A 413 17.00 -0.28 -9.28
C PHE A 413 16.96 0.79 -10.39
N ASP A 414 15.82 1.45 -10.60
CA ASP A 414 15.71 2.50 -11.63
C ASP A 414 16.76 3.61 -11.44
N GLN A 415 16.96 4.05 -10.19
CA GLN A 415 17.89 5.13 -9.85
C GLN A 415 19.35 4.72 -10.06
N ILE A 416 19.73 3.52 -9.60
CA ILE A 416 21.08 2.99 -9.75
C ILE A 416 21.39 2.74 -11.22
N VAL A 417 20.48 2.11 -11.97
CA VAL A 417 20.65 1.86 -13.41
C VAL A 417 20.79 3.16 -14.18
N ALA A 418 19.99 4.19 -13.87
CA ALA A 418 20.12 5.51 -14.48
C ALA A 418 21.49 6.15 -14.20
N HIS A 419 22.02 6.01 -12.99
CA HIS A 419 23.35 6.55 -12.64
C HIS A 419 24.47 5.82 -13.37
N ILE A 420 24.52 4.48 -13.30
CA ILE A 420 25.61 3.67 -13.88
C ILE A 420 25.61 3.65 -15.41
N THR A 421 24.50 4.04 -16.05
CA THR A 421 24.42 4.24 -17.51
C THR A 421 24.64 5.70 -17.92
N GLY A 422 24.57 6.63 -16.96
CA GLY A 422 24.80 8.06 -17.14
C GLY A 422 26.11 8.53 -16.50
N ALA A 423 26.01 9.42 -15.52
CA ALA A 423 27.17 10.10 -14.90
C ALA A 423 28.11 9.16 -14.13
N GLY A 424 27.61 7.99 -13.69
CA GLY A 424 28.37 6.93 -13.03
C GLY A 424 29.07 5.95 -13.97
N ASN A 425 29.05 6.16 -15.29
CA ASN A 425 29.54 5.18 -16.26
C ASN A 425 31.08 5.23 -16.47
N CYS A 426 31.87 5.22 -15.39
CA CYS A 426 33.35 5.18 -15.47
C CYS A 426 33.96 3.79 -15.21
N GLY A 427 33.16 2.82 -14.75
CA GLY A 427 33.62 1.44 -14.53
C GLY A 427 33.97 0.73 -15.84
N VAL A 428 34.77 -0.33 -15.73
CA VAL A 428 35.10 -1.20 -16.86
C VAL A 428 33.87 -2.04 -17.21
N VAL A 429 33.39 -1.92 -18.45
CA VAL A 429 32.21 -2.62 -18.94
C VAL A 429 32.63 -3.89 -19.67
N THR A 430 32.10 -5.05 -19.25
CA THR A 430 32.30 -6.33 -19.93
C THR A 430 30.96 -6.96 -20.28
N ASN A 431 30.89 -7.68 -21.40
CA ASN A 431 29.68 -8.40 -21.79
C ASN A 431 29.52 -9.65 -20.92
N THR A 432 28.31 -9.86 -20.39
CA THR A 432 27.98 -11.04 -19.57
C THR A 432 27.58 -12.25 -20.42
N ASN A 433 27.35 -12.02 -21.73
CA ASN A 433 26.67 -12.97 -22.63
C ASN A 433 25.33 -13.45 -22.05
N ASN A 434 24.68 -12.56 -21.30
CA ASN A 434 23.37 -12.73 -20.72
C ASN A 434 22.37 -11.79 -21.39
N ASN A 435 21.10 -12.17 -21.40
CA ASN A 435 19.99 -11.35 -21.83
C ASN A 435 19.01 -11.26 -20.67
N ALA A 436 18.63 -10.03 -20.31
CA ALA A 436 17.63 -9.82 -19.28
C ALA A 436 16.31 -10.54 -19.64
N PRO A 437 15.56 -11.03 -18.64
CA PRO A 437 14.26 -11.66 -18.87
C PRO A 437 13.28 -10.67 -19.51
N VAL A 438 12.27 -11.20 -20.19
CA VAL A 438 11.16 -10.42 -20.75
C VAL A 438 9.94 -10.63 -19.87
N VAL A 439 9.52 -9.57 -19.17
CA VAL A 439 8.43 -9.63 -18.17
C VAL A 439 7.11 -9.10 -18.73
N ASN A 440 6.01 -9.71 -18.30
CA ASN A 440 4.63 -9.30 -18.54
C ASN A 440 3.82 -9.42 -17.24
N ALA A 441 3.36 -8.29 -16.70
CA ALA A 441 2.60 -8.19 -15.46
C ALA A 441 1.11 -8.56 -15.63
N GLY A 442 0.65 -8.81 -16.85
CA GLY A 442 -0.73 -9.16 -17.14
C GLY A 442 -1.64 -7.94 -17.31
N ALA A 443 -2.96 -8.19 -17.30
CA ALA A 443 -3.96 -7.16 -17.54
C ALA A 443 -4.16 -6.23 -16.33
N ASN A 444 -4.72 -5.04 -16.57
CA ASN A 444 -5.23 -4.18 -15.50
C ASN A 444 -6.58 -4.71 -14.98
N TYR A 445 -6.86 -4.53 -13.69
CA TYR A 445 -8.10 -4.99 -13.06
C TYR A 445 -8.81 -3.90 -12.29
N VAL A 446 -10.13 -4.05 -12.15
CA VAL A 446 -10.96 -3.28 -11.23
C VAL A 446 -11.53 -4.23 -10.18
N ILE A 447 -11.34 -3.92 -8.91
CA ILE A 447 -11.72 -4.79 -7.79
C ILE A 447 -12.58 -4.04 -6.75
N PRO A 448 -13.43 -4.76 -6.00
CA PRO A 448 -14.15 -4.18 -4.87
C PRO A 448 -13.21 -3.80 -3.72
N PHE A 449 -13.54 -2.76 -2.95
CA PHE A 449 -12.78 -2.43 -1.73
C PHE A 449 -12.88 -3.57 -0.68
N LYS A 450 -11.92 -3.62 0.24
CA LYS A 450 -11.81 -4.62 1.31
C LYS A 450 -11.87 -6.08 0.85
N THR A 451 -11.36 -6.37 -0.35
CA THR A 451 -11.45 -7.71 -0.93
C THR A 451 -10.06 -8.25 -1.31
N PRO A 452 -9.70 -9.49 -0.91
CA PRO A 452 -8.46 -10.14 -1.31
C PRO A 452 -8.33 -10.34 -2.82
N PHE A 453 -7.10 -10.38 -3.32
CA PHE A 453 -6.83 -10.64 -4.73
C PHE A 453 -5.49 -11.35 -4.96
N THR A 454 -5.36 -12.05 -6.08
CA THR A 454 -4.12 -12.70 -6.52
C THR A 454 -3.71 -12.15 -7.88
N LEU A 455 -2.52 -11.56 -7.96
CA LEU A 455 -1.92 -11.16 -9.23
C LEU A 455 -1.05 -12.29 -9.76
N THR A 456 -1.11 -12.52 -11.06
CA THR A 456 -0.30 -13.52 -11.77
C THR A 456 0.19 -12.89 -13.06
N GLY A 457 1.50 -12.88 -13.26
CA GLY A 457 2.11 -12.48 -14.53
C GLY A 457 2.93 -13.62 -15.11
N SER A 458 3.88 -13.26 -15.97
CA SER A 458 4.77 -14.22 -16.62
C SER A 458 6.09 -13.54 -17.00
N ALA A 459 7.14 -14.34 -17.14
CA ALA A 459 8.35 -13.90 -17.81
C ALA A 459 8.98 -15.05 -18.59
N THR A 460 9.73 -14.71 -19.62
CA THR A 460 10.58 -15.64 -20.37
C THR A 460 12.02 -15.19 -20.30
N ASP A 461 12.96 -16.14 -20.30
CA ASP A 461 14.38 -15.86 -20.33
C ASP A 461 14.98 -16.29 -21.67
N PRO A 462 15.61 -15.40 -22.45
CA PRO A 462 16.21 -15.77 -23.73
C PRO A 462 17.36 -16.77 -23.62
N ASN A 463 17.98 -16.91 -22.44
CA ASN A 463 19.04 -17.87 -22.18
C ASN A 463 18.56 -19.13 -21.46
N ASN A 464 17.24 -19.25 -21.23
CA ASN A 464 16.58 -20.34 -20.53
C ASN A 464 17.08 -20.50 -19.07
N ASP A 465 17.37 -19.37 -18.43
CA ASP A 465 17.74 -19.28 -17.03
C ASP A 465 16.52 -19.43 -16.10
N ALA A 466 16.77 -19.92 -14.88
CA ALA A 466 15.71 -20.13 -13.90
C ALA A 466 15.29 -18.81 -13.25
N LEU A 467 14.03 -18.43 -13.48
CA LEU A 467 13.50 -17.14 -13.05
C LEU A 467 12.97 -17.14 -11.62
N THR A 468 13.16 -16.02 -10.92
CA THR A 468 12.45 -15.68 -9.69
C THR A 468 11.71 -14.35 -9.85
N TYR A 469 10.62 -14.18 -9.10
CA TYR A 469 9.63 -13.12 -9.27
C TYR A 469 9.34 -12.41 -7.95
N SER A 470 9.31 -11.07 -7.97
CA SER A 470 8.75 -10.26 -6.89
C SER A 470 7.63 -9.37 -7.43
N TRP A 471 6.52 -9.32 -6.69
CA TRP A 471 5.47 -8.34 -6.92
C TRP A 471 5.63 -7.21 -5.90
N GLU A 472 5.81 -5.98 -6.38
CA GLU A 472 6.12 -4.80 -5.58
C GLU A 472 5.07 -3.71 -5.81
N GLN A 473 4.54 -3.10 -4.74
CA GLN A 473 3.65 -1.96 -4.90
C GLN A 473 4.47 -0.71 -5.30
N TYR A 474 4.00 0.03 -6.29
CA TYR A 474 4.70 1.19 -6.87
C TYR A 474 3.83 2.45 -6.83
N ASN A 475 3.28 2.77 -5.65
CA ASN A 475 2.58 4.01 -5.39
C ASN A 475 3.41 4.94 -4.49
N LEU A 476 3.47 6.24 -4.84
CA LEU A 476 3.86 7.28 -3.91
C LEU A 476 2.63 7.79 -3.16
N GLY A 477 2.82 8.29 -1.94
CA GLY A 477 1.75 8.95 -1.22
C GLY A 477 2.21 9.67 0.04
N PRO A 478 1.25 10.22 0.81
CA PRO A 478 1.53 10.87 2.08
C PRO A 478 2.29 9.94 3.04
N THR A 479 3.16 10.52 3.87
CA THR A 479 3.76 9.79 5.00
C THR A 479 2.75 9.60 6.12
N GLY A 480 2.90 8.55 6.91
CA GLY A 480 2.04 8.32 8.07
C GLY A 480 2.11 6.88 8.58
N ASP A 481 1.22 6.57 9.53
CA ASP A 481 1.12 5.22 10.08
C ASP A 481 0.61 4.24 9.00
N PRO A 482 1.39 3.20 8.63
CA PRO A 482 0.96 2.20 7.64
C PRO A 482 -0.27 1.39 8.08
N ARG A 483 -0.75 1.53 9.33
CA ARG A 483 -2.02 0.96 9.79
C ARG A 483 -3.24 1.79 9.41
N THR A 484 -3.04 3.07 9.10
CA THR A 484 -4.08 4.04 8.74
C THR A 484 -3.67 4.86 7.51
N PRO A 485 -3.41 4.20 6.37
CA PRO A 485 -2.88 4.85 5.18
C PRO A 485 -3.87 5.85 4.57
N THR A 486 -3.38 7.01 4.15
CA THR A 486 -4.18 8.04 3.46
C THR A 486 -3.70 8.25 2.04
N GLY A 487 -4.60 8.73 1.16
CA GLY A 487 -4.29 8.97 -0.25
C GLY A 487 -3.74 7.73 -0.95
N ASP A 488 -2.64 7.89 -1.67
CA ASP A 488 -2.01 6.80 -2.42
C ASP A 488 -0.84 6.12 -1.66
N ALA A 489 -0.68 6.35 -0.35
CA ALA A 489 0.39 5.75 0.44
C ALA A 489 0.41 4.22 0.29
N ALA A 490 1.59 3.62 0.06
CA ALA A 490 1.73 2.18 -0.12
C ALA A 490 1.19 1.39 1.08
N ILE A 491 0.57 0.24 0.82
CA ILE A 491 -0.12 -0.60 1.82
C ILE A 491 0.31 -2.08 1.77
N PHE A 492 1.06 -2.48 0.75
CA PHE A 492 1.63 -3.81 0.58
C PHE A 492 3.16 -3.76 0.57
N ARG A 493 3.79 -4.51 1.47
CA ARG A 493 5.23 -4.62 1.59
C ARG A 493 5.83 -5.51 0.51
N MET A 494 7.13 -5.37 0.26
CA MET A 494 7.89 -6.29 -0.58
C MET A 494 8.20 -7.60 0.18
N PHE A 495 8.43 -8.67 -0.58
CA PHE A 495 9.00 -9.93 -0.08
C PHE A 495 10.15 -10.37 -0.98
N ALA A 496 10.99 -11.28 -0.47
CA ALA A 496 12.03 -11.92 -1.27
C ALA A 496 11.40 -12.59 -2.53
N PRO A 497 12.07 -12.54 -3.69
CA PRO A 497 11.57 -13.14 -4.93
C PRO A 497 11.34 -14.64 -4.77
N THR A 498 10.33 -15.18 -5.46
CA THR A 498 10.00 -16.62 -5.45
C THR A 498 9.95 -17.22 -6.85
N VAL A 499 9.94 -18.55 -6.99
CA VAL A 499 9.73 -19.19 -8.31
C VAL A 499 8.29 -19.05 -8.84
N SER A 500 7.36 -18.59 -8.01
CA SER A 500 5.96 -18.36 -8.40
C SER A 500 5.81 -16.97 -9.02
N PRO A 501 5.27 -16.85 -10.24
CA PRO A 501 4.92 -15.56 -10.82
C PRO A 501 3.62 -14.98 -10.23
N SER A 502 2.98 -15.69 -9.30
CA SER A 502 1.76 -15.29 -8.61
C SER A 502 2.01 -14.84 -7.18
N ARG A 503 1.33 -13.77 -6.75
CA ARG A 503 1.28 -13.31 -5.35
C ARG A 503 -0.15 -13.00 -4.94
N THR A 504 -0.53 -13.47 -3.74
CA THR A 504 -1.80 -13.14 -3.08
C THR A 504 -1.62 -11.96 -2.13
N PHE A 505 -2.61 -11.07 -2.12
CA PHE A 505 -2.65 -9.84 -1.34
C PHE A 505 -3.91 -9.78 -0.46
N PRO A 506 -3.76 -9.73 0.88
CA PRO A 506 -2.57 -10.07 1.68
C PRO A 506 -2.04 -11.48 1.41
N LYS A 507 -0.83 -11.79 1.91
CA LYS A 507 -0.31 -13.17 1.91
C LYS A 507 -1.37 -14.17 2.38
N ILE A 508 -1.44 -15.33 1.71
CA ILE A 508 -2.46 -16.36 1.98
C ILE A 508 -2.51 -16.78 3.47
N TYR A 509 -1.37 -16.78 4.16
CA TYR A 509 -1.30 -17.06 5.59
C TYR A 509 -2.14 -16.09 6.44
N ASN A 510 -2.12 -14.80 6.10
CA ASN A 510 -2.88 -13.77 6.80
C ASN A 510 -4.39 -13.98 6.62
N LEU A 511 -4.79 -14.39 5.41
CA LEU A 511 -6.18 -14.72 5.10
C LEU A 511 -6.65 -15.98 5.85
N ILE A 512 -5.85 -17.05 5.85
CA ILE A 512 -6.21 -18.31 6.55
C ILE A 512 -6.38 -18.09 8.05
N THR A 513 -5.52 -17.26 8.64
CA THR A 513 -5.50 -16.96 10.08
C THR A 513 -6.38 -15.79 10.48
N ASN A 514 -7.02 -15.09 9.53
CA ASN A 514 -7.78 -13.85 9.75
C ASN A 514 -6.98 -12.79 10.53
N THR A 515 -5.70 -12.64 10.19
CA THR A 515 -4.78 -11.73 10.91
C THR A 515 -4.44 -10.52 10.06
N ASP A 516 -4.72 -9.32 10.57
CA ASP A 516 -4.24 -8.08 9.99
C ASP A 516 -2.75 -7.90 10.29
N THR A 517 -1.95 -7.78 9.24
CA THR A 517 -0.49 -7.59 9.35
C THR A 517 -0.12 -6.21 8.81
N ILE A 518 0.73 -5.49 9.54
CA ILE A 518 1.25 -4.18 9.11
C ILE A 518 1.94 -4.32 7.73
N GLY A 519 1.63 -3.40 6.81
CA GLY A 519 2.13 -3.47 5.43
C GLY A 519 1.52 -4.59 4.59
N GLU A 520 0.43 -5.23 5.02
CA GLU A 520 -0.35 -6.19 4.24
C GLU A 520 -1.84 -5.90 4.44
N GLN A 521 -2.26 -4.65 4.21
CA GLN A 521 -3.63 -4.21 4.47
C GLN A 521 -4.52 -4.27 3.23
N LEU A 522 -5.77 -4.73 3.41
CA LEU A 522 -6.78 -4.63 2.37
C LEU A 522 -7.19 -3.15 2.15
N PRO A 523 -7.41 -2.70 0.90
CA PRO A 523 -7.80 -1.33 0.61
C PRO A 523 -9.15 -0.96 1.25
N THR A 524 -9.21 0.11 2.03
CA THR A 524 -10.44 0.50 2.77
C THR A 524 -11.26 1.61 2.09
N TYR A 525 -10.74 2.18 1.00
CA TYR A 525 -11.38 3.22 0.19
C TYR A 525 -11.01 3.05 -1.28
N ALA A 526 -11.70 3.77 -2.16
CA ALA A 526 -11.41 3.78 -3.59
C ALA A 526 -10.03 4.39 -3.85
N ARG A 527 -9.17 3.67 -4.58
CA ARG A 527 -7.80 4.08 -4.86
C ARG A 527 -7.21 3.28 -6.01
N LYS A 528 -6.16 3.79 -6.64
CA LYS A 528 -5.40 3.04 -7.65
C LYS A 528 -4.17 2.41 -7.01
N LEU A 529 -4.08 1.09 -7.07
CA LEU A 529 -2.86 0.37 -6.72
C LEU A 529 -2.06 0.13 -8.00
N ILE A 530 -0.78 0.47 -7.98
CA ILE A 530 0.15 0.17 -9.06
C ILE A 530 1.08 -0.92 -8.56
N PHE A 531 1.25 -1.97 -9.34
CA PHE A 531 2.15 -3.06 -9.01
C PHE A 531 3.17 -3.27 -10.13
N ARG A 532 4.40 -3.56 -9.74
CA ARG A 532 5.46 -4.04 -10.64
C ARG A 532 5.69 -5.52 -10.40
N LEU A 533 5.67 -6.30 -11.48
CA LEU A 533 6.24 -7.64 -11.50
C LEU A 533 7.70 -7.52 -11.92
N VAL A 534 8.63 -7.87 -11.05
CA VAL A 534 10.06 -7.89 -11.32
C VAL A 534 10.50 -9.35 -11.48
N ALA A 535 11.18 -9.67 -12.57
CA ALA A 535 11.78 -10.98 -12.80
C ALA A 535 13.31 -10.90 -12.79
N ARG A 536 13.94 -11.94 -12.23
CA ARG A 536 15.39 -12.08 -12.12
C ARG A 536 15.80 -13.44 -12.64
N ASP A 537 16.82 -13.49 -13.48
CA ASP A 537 17.35 -14.74 -14.03
C ASP A 537 18.32 -15.50 -13.11
N ASN A 538 18.77 -14.85 -12.04
CA ASN A 538 19.70 -15.38 -11.04
C ASN A 538 21.00 -15.93 -11.68
N ARG A 539 21.45 -15.32 -12.77
CA ARG A 539 22.70 -15.71 -13.43
C ARG A 539 23.90 -15.17 -12.67
N VAL A 540 24.86 -16.05 -12.38
CA VAL A 540 26.15 -15.68 -11.80
C VAL A 540 26.98 -14.84 -12.80
N ASN A 541 27.71 -13.85 -12.29
CA ASN A 541 28.57 -12.91 -13.04
C ASN A 541 27.82 -11.89 -13.91
N GLY A 542 26.63 -11.47 -13.48
CA GLY A 542 25.83 -10.41 -14.11
C GLY A 542 24.39 -10.86 -14.35
N GLY A 543 23.60 -10.81 -13.28
CA GLY A 543 22.19 -11.17 -13.30
C GLY A 543 21.36 -10.20 -14.14
N GLY A 544 20.42 -10.75 -14.89
CA GLY A 544 19.42 -10.04 -15.65
C GLY A 544 18.21 -9.73 -14.81
N VAL A 545 17.81 -8.46 -14.82
CA VAL A 545 16.62 -7.95 -14.14
C VAL A 545 15.82 -7.10 -15.10
N ASP A 546 14.52 -7.37 -15.13
CA ASP A 546 13.54 -6.58 -15.87
C ASP A 546 12.21 -6.59 -15.12
N TYR A 547 11.31 -5.68 -15.48
CA TYR A 547 10.00 -5.56 -14.87
C TYR A 547 8.92 -5.10 -15.84
N ASP A 548 7.68 -5.36 -15.48
CA ASP A 548 6.50 -4.78 -16.10
C ASP A 548 5.51 -4.30 -15.03
N SER A 549 4.67 -3.32 -15.37
CA SER A 549 3.74 -2.69 -14.43
C SER A 549 2.29 -2.91 -14.81
N MET A 550 1.43 -3.09 -13.81
CA MET A 550 -0.02 -3.17 -14.00
C MET A 550 -0.75 -2.40 -12.90
N ASN A 551 -2.03 -2.11 -13.15
CA ASN A 551 -2.90 -1.34 -12.30
C ASN A 551 -4.05 -2.17 -11.76
N VAL A 552 -4.32 -2.02 -10.47
CA VAL A 552 -5.53 -2.52 -9.81
C VAL A 552 -6.31 -1.32 -9.28
N ALA A 553 -7.41 -0.98 -9.92
CA ALA A 553 -8.31 0.07 -9.46
C ALA A 553 -9.28 -0.49 -8.41
N VAL A 554 -9.26 0.07 -7.21
CA VAL A 554 -10.19 -0.26 -6.15
C VAL A 554 -11.36 0.72 -6.21
N VAL A 555 -12.59 0.21 -6.25
CA VAL A 555 -13.80 1.04 -6.25
C VAL A 555 -14.59 0.88 -4.96
N SER A 556 -15.21 1.97 -4.52
CA SER A 556 -16.11 1.98 -3.35
C SER A 556 -17.57 1.71 -3.71
N THR A 557 -17.89 1.55 -5.00
CA THR A 557 -19.25 1.26 -5.49
C THR A 557 -19.65 -0.20 -5.32
N ALA A 558 -18.71 -1.06 -4.92
CA ALA A 558 -18.91 -2.50 -4.75
C ALA A 558 -17.93 -3.03 -3.69
N GLY A 559 -18.33 -4.06 -2.94
CA GLY A 559 -17.54 -4.69 -1.87
C GLY A 559 -18.06 -4.45 -0.45
N PRO A 560 -17.49 -5.15 0.54
CA PRO A 560 -16.54 -6.25 0.40
C PRO A 560 -17.19 -7.51 -0.21
N PHE A 561 -16.49 -8.21 -1.11
CA PHE A 561 -16.92 -9.52 -1.60
C PHE A 561 -16.55 -10.58 -0.56
N LEU A 562 -17.53 -11.33 -0.04
CA LEU A 562 -17.33 -12.20 1.12
C LEU A 562 -18.02 -13.55 0.97
N VAL A 563 -17.31 -14.65 1.24
CA VAL A 563 -17.91 -15.97 1.47
C VAL A 563 -18.68 -15.92 2.78
N THR A 564 -19.97 -16.25 2.73
CA THR A 564 -20.86 -16.22 3.90
C THR A 564 -21.10 -17.61 4.47
N TYR A 565 -21.09 -18.65 3.64
CA TYR A 565 -21.17 -20.04 4.08
C TYR A 565 -20.08 -20.86 3.37
N PRO A 566 -19.22 -21.62 4.10
CA PRO A 566 -19.40 -22.18 5.45
C PRO A 566 -18.78 -21.37 6.63
N ASN A 567 -19.12 -20.08 6.78
CA ASN A 567 -18.69 -19.25 7.91
C ASN A 567 -19.78 -19.15 8.97
N THR A 568 -19.76 -20.00 10.00
CA THR A 568 -20.72 -19.91 11.13
C THR A 568 -20.02 -19.93 12.48
N SER A 569 -20.24 -18.91 13.30
CA SER A 569 -19.68 -18.82 14.65
C SER A 569 -20.19 -19.97 15.53
N GLY A 570 -19.29 -20.80 16.05
CA GLY A 570 -19.60 -21.82 17.05
C GLY A 570 -20.22 -23.14 16.54
N ALA A 571 -20.39 -23.32 15.22
CA ALA A 571 -20.93 -24.56 14.66
C ALA A 571 -19.83 -25.45 14.06
N ASN A 572 -19.79 -26.73 14.44
CA ASN A 572 -18.95 -27.73 13.80
C ASN A 572 -19.58 -28.15 12.46
N ILE A 573 -19.31 -27.41 11.39
CA ILE A 573 -19.79 -27.76 10.05
C ILE A 573 -19.12 -29.06 9.59
N SER A 574 -19.94 -30.03 9.16
CA SER A 574 -19.46 -31.30 8.63
C SER A 574 -20.26 -31.71 7.39
N TRP A 575 -19.59 -31.71 6.24
CA TRP A 575 -20.16 -32.15 4.96
C TRP A 575 -19.88 -33.62 4.70
N LEU A 576 -20.75 -34.26 3.93
CA LEU A 576 -20.59 -35.65 3.51
C LEU A 576 -20.12 -35.68 2.05
N ALA A 577 -19.06 -36.43 1.74
CA ALA A 577 -18.56 -36.55 0.38
C ALA A 577 -19.62 -37.19 -0.54
N GLY A 578 -19.67 -36.79 -1.81
CA GLY A 578 -20.64 -37.30 -2.77
C GLY A 578 -22.06 -36.73 -2.65
N THR A 579 -22.32 -35.81 -1.70
CA THR A 579 -23.63 -35.17 -1.56
C THR A 579 -23.62 -33.72 -2.03
N PRO A 580 -24.79 -33.18 -2.44
CA PRO A 580 -24.94 -31.77 -2.71
C PRO A 580 -24.74 -30.92 -1.45
N GLN A 581 -23.99 -29.83 -1.58
CA GLN A 581 -23.68 -28.85 -0.55
C GLN A 581 -23.91 -27.44 -1.10
N GLU A 582 -24.43 -26.56 -0.25
CA GLU A 582 -24.64 -25.15 -0.60
C GLU A 582 -23.38 -24.35 -0.22
N VAL A 583 -22.96 -23.44 -1.10
CA VAL A 583 -21.96 -22.40 -0.82
C VAL A 583 -22.63 -21.06 -1.12
N SER A 584 -22.49 -20.10 -0.21
CA SER A 584 -23.05 -18.75 -0.38
C SER A 584 -22.01 -17.67 -0.16
N TRP A 585 -22.18 -16.54 -0.84
CA TRP A 585 -21.33 -15.36 -0.75
C TRP A 585 -22.13 -14.07 -0.99
N ASP A 586 -21.60 -12.95 -0.53
CA ASP A 586 -22.11 -11.62 -0.85
C ASP A 586 -21.59 -11.18 -2.22
N VAL A 587 -22.49 -11.05 -3.20
CA VAL A 587 -22.17 -10.55 -4.54
C VAL A 587 -21.63 -9.12 -4.47
N ALA A 588 -22.02 -8.33 -3.45
CA ALA A 588 -21.47 -7.02 -3.13
C ALA A 588 -21.38 -6.05 -4.33
N ASN A 589 -22.38 -6.06 -5.22
CA ASN A 589 -22.44 -5.24 -6.44
C ASN A 589 -21.29 -5.48 -7.45
N THR A 590 -20.59 -6.61 -7.36
CA THR A 590 -19.43 -6.92 -8.23
C THR A 590 -19.81 -7.29 -9.67
N THR A 591 -21.06 -7.68 -9.93
CA THR A 591 -21.59 -7.93 -11.28
C THR A 591 -21.79 -6.65 -12.10
N ALA A 592 -21.92 -5.49 -11.43
CA ALA A 592 -22.13 -4.21 -12.09
C ALA A 592 -20.80 -3.60 -12.60
N ALA A 593 -20.91 -2.72 -13.60
CA ALA A 593 -19.79 -1.89 -14.02
C ALA A 593 -19.32 -1.00 -12.85
N PRO A 594 -18.01 -0.73 -12.71
CA PRO A 594 -16.92 -1.09 -13.63
C PRO A 594 -16.28 -2.47 -13.41
N ILE A 595 -16.72 -3.28 -12.43
CA ILE A 595 -16.08 -4.57 -12.11
C ILE A 595 -16.50 -5.67 -13.10
N ASN A 596 -17.79 -5.73 -13.47
CA ASN A 596 -18.34 -6.66 -14.47
C ASN A 596 -18.05 -8.15 -14.20
N ALA A 597 -17.95 -8.57 -12.94
CA ALA A 597 -17.72 -9.97 -12.58
C ALA A 597 -19.03 -10.76 -12.64
N ALA A 598 -19.44 -11.17 -13.85
CA ALA A 598 -20.68 -11.90 -14.09
C ALA A 598 -20.68 -13.33 -13.55
N ASN A 599 -19.51 -13.95 -13.41
CA ASN A 599 -19.35 -15.35 -13.05
C ASN A 599 -18.26 -15.53 -11.97
N VAL A 600 -18.34 -16.64 -11.24
CA VAL A 600 -17.36 -17.06 -10.23
C VAL A 600 -16.99 -18.54 -10.42
N ASP A 601 -15.84 -18.93 -9.87
CA ASP A 601 -15.47 -20.32 -9.65
C ASP A 601 -15.45 -20.62 -8.15
N ILE A 602 -15.85 -21.84 -7.78
CA ILE A 602 -15.87 -22.34 -6.41
C ILE A 602 -14.86 -23.47 -6.28
N LEU A 603 -13.87 -23.27 -5.41
CA LEU A 603 -12.76 -24.20 -5.21
C LEU A 603 -12.71 -24.72 -3.77
N LEU A 604 -12.19 -25.93 -3.62
CA LEU A 604 -12.00 -26.62 -2.36
C LEU A 604 -10.53 -26.78 -2.04
N SER A 605 -10.20 -26.46 -0.79
CA SER A 605 -8.96 -26.84 -0.13
C SER A 605 -9.24 -27.93 0.90
N THR A 606 -8.30 -28.87 1.05
CA THR A 606 -8.29 -29.87 2.13
C THR A 606 -7.11 -29.71 3.09
N ASP A 607 -6.23 -28.72 2.87
CA ASP A 607 -4.97 -28.51 3.60
C ASP A 607 -4.98 -27.29 4.53
N GLY A 608 -6.18 -26.83 4.90
CA GLY A 608 -6.40 -25.66 5.74
C GLY A 608 -6.44 -24.33 4.99
N GLY A 609 -6.67 -24.36 3.67
CA GLY A 609 -6.75 -23.16 2.82
C GLY A 609 -5.41 -22.73 2.22
N ARG A 610 -4.35 -23.54 2.33
CA ARG A 610 -3.01 -23.22 1.79
C ARG A 610 -3.00 -23.37 0.27
N THR A 611 -3.64 -24.40 -0.24
CA THR A 611 -3.82 -24.65 -1.67
C THR A 611 -5.27 -24.96 -2.01
N TYR A 612 -5.68 -24.69 -3.25
CA TYR A 612 -7.04 -24.95 -3.76
C TYR A 612 -7.00 -25.76 -5.06
N PRO A 613 -6.50 -27.03 -5.02
CA PRO A 613 -6.31 -27.83 -6.23
C PRO A 613 -7.62 -28.36 -6.83
N THR A 614 -8.70 -28.39 -6.06
CA THR A 614 -9.97 -29.00 -6.48
C THR A 614 -10.96 -27.91 -6.87
N THR A 615 -11.29 -27.81 -8.16
CA THR A 615 -12.41 -26.98 -8.63
C THR A 615 -13.71 -27.76 -8.46
N LEU A 616 -14.64 -27.25 -7.66
CA LEU A 616 -15.95 -27.86 -7.45
C LEU A 616 -16.94 -27.45 -8.53
N LEU A 617 -16.90 -26.17 -8.92
CA LEU A 617 -17.74 -25.60 -9.96
C LEU A 617 -17.03 -24.39 -10.58
N ALA A 618 -17.02 -24.28 -11.90
CA ALA A 618 -16.38 -23.17 -12.63
C ALA A 618 -17.40 -22.40 -13.47
N GLY A 619 -17.18 -21.10 -13.64
CA GLY A 619 -17.97 -20.23 -14.52
C GLY A 619 -19.45 -20.12 -14.14
N THR A 620 -19.80 -20.31 -12.87
CA THR A 620 -21.20 -20.22 -12.41
C THR A 620 -21.60 -18.76 -12.20
N PRO A 621 -22.87 -18.36 -12.39
CA PRO A 621 -23.30 -16.98 -12.20
C PRO A 621 -22.91 -16.43 -10.82
N ASN A 622 -22.50 -15.17 -10.79
CA ASN A 622 -22.22 -14.45 -9.55
C ASN A 622 -23.52 -13.93 -8.93
N ASP A 623 -24.37 -14.87 -8.46
CA ASP A 623 -25.73 -14.61 -7.96
C ASP A 623 -25.88 -14.82 -6.44
N GLY A 624 -24.79 -15.17 -5.75
CA GLY A 624 -24.68 -15.19 -4.30
C GLY A 624 -24.85 -16.56 -3.65
N SER A 625 -25.25 -17.59 -4.39
CA SER A 625 -25.30 -18.95 -3.85
C SER A 625 -25.34 -20.02 -4.94
N GLN A 626 -24.65 -21.13 -4.72
CA GLN A 626 -24.70 -22.29 -5.62
C GLN A 626 -24.73 -23.59 -4.82
N VAL A 627 -25.47 -24.57 -5.36
CA VAL A 627 -25.46 -25.95 -4.86
C VAL A 627 -24.50 -26.75 -5.73
N LEU A 628 -23.51 -27.37 -5.11
CA LEU A 628 -22.46 -28.15 -5.76
C LEU A 628 -22.38 -29.55 -5.15
N THR A 629 -21.87 -30.52 -5.89
CA THR A 629 -21.67 -31.89 -5.38
C THR A 629 -20.20 -32.11 -5.06
N LEU A 630 -19.89 -32.52 -3.83
CA LEU A 630 -18.53 -32.87 -3.46
C LEU A 630 -18.09 -34.17 -4.17
N PRO A 631 -16.85 -34.28 -4.66
CA PRO A 631 -16.34 -35.55 -5.21
C PRO A 631 -16.45 -36.68 -4.17
N ALA A 632 -17.05 -37.80 -4.57
CA ALA A 632 -17.24 -38.96 -3.69
C ALA A 632 -15.91 -39.62 -3.27
N SER A 633 -14.82 -39.36 -3.99
CA SER A 633 -13.46 -39.83 -3.70
C SER A 633 -12.74 -39.05 -2.60
N LEU A 634 -13.32 -37.97 -2.09
CA LEU A 634 -12.68 -37.18 -1.03
C LEU A 634 -12.55 -37.99 0.27
N ALA A 635 -11.32 -38.05 0.78
CA ALA A 635 -11.05 -38.59 2.10
C ALA A 635 -11.59 -37.67 3.20
N SER A 636 -11.84 -38.23 4.38
CA SER A 636 -12.24 -37.44 5.55
C SER A 636 -11.15 -36.44 5.93
N THR A 637 -11.53 -35.19 6.19
CA THR A 637 -10.61 -34.12 6.63
C THR A 637 -11.33 -33.18 7.59
N SER A 638 -10.60 -32.53 8.49
CA SER A 638 -11.10 -31.47 9.39
C SER A 638 -10.56 -30.09 9.01
N THR A 639 -9.81 -29.98 7.91
CA THR A 639 -9.10 -28.77 7.48
C THR A 639 -9.62 -28.27 6.14
N ALA A 640 -10.88 -28.52 5.80
CA ALA A 640 -11.44 -28.07 4.53
C ALA A 640 -11.72 -26.55 4.54
N ARG A 641 -11.49 -25.88 3.40
CA ARG A 641 -11.80 -24.46 3.17
C ARG A 641 -12.39 -24.26 1.78
N ILE A 642 -13.29 -23.30 1.64
CA ILE A 642 -13.87 -22.89 0.36
C ILE A 642 -13.25 -21.57 -0.09
N LYS A 643 -12.98 -21.46 -1.39
CA LYS A 643 -12.64 -20.21 -2.07
C LYS A 643 -13.69 -19.94 -3.14
N VAL A 644 -14.24 -18.73 -3.15
CA VAL A 644 -15.07 -18.22 -4.26
C VAL A 644 -14.26 -17.13 -4.95
N GLN A 645 -13.95 -17.32 -6.23
CA GLN A 645 -13.14 -16.38 -7.01
C GLN A 645 -13.91 -15.87 -8.21
N ALA A 646 -13.72 -14.60 -8.58
CA ALA A 646 -14.32 -14.06 -9.79
C ALA A 646 -13.67 -14.67 -11.05
N SER A 647 -14.50 -15.15 -11.98
CA SER A 647 -14.02 -15.63 -13.28
C SER A 647 -13.65 -14.42 -14.15
N GLY A 648 -12.42 -14.38 -14.66
CA GLY A 648 -11.91 -13.28 -15.49
C GLY A 648 -11.47 -12.02 -14.73
N ASN A 649 -11.45 -12.06 -13.39
CA ASN A 649 -10.91 -11.01 -12.53
C ASN A 649 -9.97 -11.64 -11.47
N VAL A 650 -9.29 -10.82 -10.66
CA VAL A 650 -8.24 -11.27 -9.72
C VAL A 650 -8.71 -11.39 -8.27
N PHE A 651 -9.89 -10.86 -7.95
CA PHE A 651 -10.41 -10.84 -6.59
C PHE A 651 -11.13 -12.14 -6.21
N PHE A 652 -11.12 -12.45 -4.92
CA PHE A 652 -11.76 -13.63 -4.36
C PHE A 652 -12.01 -13.42 -2.87
N ASP A 653 -12.73 -14.35 -2.27
CA ASP A 653 -12.72 -14.53 -0.81
C ASP A 653 -12.65 -16.03 -0.42
N ILE A 654 -12.22 -16.30 0.80
CA ILE A 654 -12.14 -17.65 1.37
C ILE A 654 -13.01 -17.77 2.62
N SER A 655 -13.48 -18.97 2.92
CA SER A 655 -14.11 -19.22 4.22
C SER A 655 -13.13 -18.84 5.35
N ASN A 656 -13.62 -18.29 6.46
CA ASN A 656 -12.85 -17.78 7.60
C ASN A 656 -12.33 -18.89 8.51
N GLN A 657 -12.95 -20.07 8.48
CA GLN A 657 -12.63 -21.19 9.36
C GLN A 657 -12.64 -22.53 8.62
N ASN A 658 -11.93 -23.51 9.19
CA ASN A 658 -11.94 -24.88 8.71
C ASN A 658 -13.28 -25.54 8.99
N PHE A 659 -13.72 -26.42 8.10
CA PHE A 659 -14.84 -27.35 8.32
C PHE A 659 -14.43 -28.79 8.03
N ALA A 660 -15.26 -29.74 8.44
CA ALA A 660 -15.02 -31.15 8.23
C ALA A 660 -15.69 -31.68 6.96
N ILE A 661 -15.01 -32.58 6.25
CA ILE A 661 -15.59 -33.44 5.22
C ILE A 661 -15.48 -34.88 5.71
N ARG A 662 -16.55 -35.66 5.56
CA ARG A 662 -16.60 -37.08 5.92
C ARG A 662 -16.72 -37.94 4.67
N ALA A 663 -15.86 -38.94 4.53
CA ALA A 663 -16.01 -39.96 3.50
C ALA A 663 -17.20 -40.88 3.82
N VAL A 664 -17.84 -41.41 2.78
CA VAL A 664 -18.96 -42.34 2.90
C VAL A 664 -18.42 -43.77 2.98
N THR A 665 -18.60 -44.44 4.12
CA THR A 665 -18.06 -45.80 4.36
C THR A 665 -19.14 -46.88 4.54
N ALA A 666 -20.42 -46.50 4.59
CA ALA A 666 -21.56 -47.40 4.78
C ALA A 666 -22.83 -46.84 4.10
N PRO A 667 -23.88 -47.66 3.87
CA PRO A 667 -25.19 -47.20 3.41
C PRO A 667 -25.71 -46.03 4.24
N THR A 668 -26.03 -44.92 3.58
CA THR A 668 -26.48 -43.68 4.24
C THR A 668 -27.37 -42.86 3.31
N PHE A 669 -28.02 -41.83 3.84
CA PHE A 669 -28.85 -40.90 3.06
C PHE A 669 -28.27 -39.49 3.13
N PHE A 670 -28.90 -38.56 2.40
CA PHE A 670 -28.64 -37.13 2.56
C PHE A 670 -29.94 -36.36 2.33
N LEU A 671 -30.02 -35.14 2.87
CA LEU A 671 -31.15 -34.25 2.65
C LEU A 671 -30.73 -33.15 1.68
N THR A 672 -31.63 -32.79 0.77
CA THR A 672 -31.41 -31.67 -0.16
C THR A 672 -32.62 -30.77 -0.24
N ARG A 673 -32.37 -29.47 -0.38
CA ARG A 673 -33.37 -28.49 -0.74
C ARG A 673 -33.42 -28.42 -2.27
N THR A 674 -34.61 -28.51 -2.87
CA THR A 674 -34.77 -28.47 -4.34
C THR A 674 -35.12 -27.08 -4.89
N ALA A 675 -35.21 -26.05 -4.04
CA ALA A 675 -35.42 -24.66 -4.46
C ALA A 675 -34.10 -23.94 -4.75
N THR A 676 -34.06 -23.15 -5.83
CA THR A 676 -32.86 -22.37 -6.24
C THR A 676 -32.65 -21.10 -5.42
N ALA A 677 -33.72 -20.37 -5.06
CA ALA A 677 -33.62 -19.13 -4.28
C ALA A 677 -33.65 -19.39 -2.76
N ILE A 678 -32.79 -18.72 -1.98
CA ILE A 678 -32.77 -18.82 -0.52
C ILE A 678 -34.14 -18.40 0.06
N PRO A 679 -34.78 -19.19 0.95
CA PRO A 679 -36.07 -18.84 1.54
C PRO A 679 -35.97 -17.52 2.31
N THR A 680 -36.71 -16.51 1.85
CA THR A 680 -36.85 -15.23 2.55
C THR A 680 -38.19 -15.19 3.27
N VAL A 681 -38.18 -14.96 4.58
CA VAL A 681 -39.37 -14.92 5.44
C VAL A 681 -39.47 -13.55 6.10
N CYS A 682 -40.64 -12.93 6.02
CA CYS A 682 -40.95 -11.72 6.77
C CYS A 682 -41.45 -12.11 8.17
N PRO A 683 -41.02 -11.46 9.26
CA PRO A 683 -41.54 -11.72 10.59
C PRO A 683 -43.09 -11.70 10.61
N GLY A 684 -43.68 -12.73 11.22
CA GLY A 684 -45.13 -12.96 11.22
C GLY A 684 -45.67 -13.76 10.02
N ASN A 685 -44.82 -14.14 9.07
CA ASN A 685 -45.20 -14.91 7.88
C ASN A 685 -44.46 -16.26 7.80
N SER A 686 -44.82 -17.05 6.80
CA SER A 686 -44.17 -18.32 6.47
C SER A 686 -43.67 -18.35 5.03
N ALA A 687 -42.68 -19.21 4.78
CA ALA A 687 -42.24 -19.58 3.42
C ALA A 687 -42.11 -21.09 3.33
N THR A 688 -42.31 -21.62 2.12
CA THR A 688 -42.22 -23.06 1.86
C THR A 688 -41.10 -23.39 0.89
N PHE A 689 -40.54 -24.58 1.03
CA PHE A 689 -39.59 -25.15 0.08
C PHE A 689 -39.61 -26.69 0.16
N ASP A 690 -39.18 -27.35 -0.89
CA ASP A 690 -39.18 -28.80 -0.97
C ASP A 690 -37.86 -29.41 -0.45
N VAL A 691 -37.99 -30.52 0.28
CA VAL A 691 -36.92 -31.32 0.86
C VAL A 691 -36.95 -32.71 0.25
N SER A 692 -35.86 -33.08 -0.42
CA SER A 692 -35.65 -34.40 -1.01
C SER A 692 -34.69 -35.24 -0.18
N VAL A 693 -35.00 -36.53 -0.04
CA VAL A 693 -34.15 -37.53 0.63
C VAL A 693 -33.40 -38.33 -0.43
N GLY A 694 -32.10 -38.09 -0.56
CA GLY A 694 -31.22 -38.88 -1.43
C GLY A 694 -30.64 -40.10 -0.73
N GLN A 695 -30.17 -41.08 -1.49
CA GLN A 695 -29.50 -42.29 -0.98
C GLN A 695 -28.07 -42.40 -1.49
N LEU A 696 -27.21 -43.00 -0.68
CA LEU A 696 -25.84 -43.39 -1.01
C LEU A 696 -25.60 -44.84 -0.59
N GLN A 697 -24.74 -45.54 -1.32
CA GLN A 697 -24.33 -46.92 -1.01
C GLN A 697 -25.54 -47.87 -0.81
N GLY A 698 -26.64 -47.68 -1.57
CA GLY A 698 -27.81 -48.57 -1.57
C GLY A 698 -28.76 -48.44 -0.37
N PHE A 699 -28.75 -47.30 0.34
CA PHE A 699 -29.61 -47.07 1.51
C PHE A 699 -31.12 -47.03 1.18
N SER A 700 -31.94 -47.84 1.84
CA SER A 700 -33.38 -47.97 1.57
C SER A 700 -34.32 -47.70 2.75
N GLY A 701 -33.80 -47.26 3.91
CA GLY A 701 -34.61 -47.01 5.11
C GLY A 701 -35.45 -45.74 5.04
N ALA A 702 -36.66 -45.75 5.62
CA ALA A 702 -37.52 -44.57 5.71
C ALA A 702 -36.93 -43.52 6.67
N VAL A 703 -36.85 -42.26 6.25
CA VAL A 703 -36.20 -41.17 7.01
C VAL A 703 -37.24 -40.28 7.69
N THR A 704 -37.14 -40.13 9.00
CA THR A 704 -37.95 -39.19 9.79
C THR A 704 -37.28 -37.83 9.85
N LEU A 705 -37.97 -36.78 9.43
CA LEU A 705 -37.51 -35.39 9.35
C LEU A 705 -37.86 -34.58 10.60
N SER A 706 -36.94 -33.70 10.96
CA SER A 706 -37.02 -32.74 12.05
C SER A 706 -36.12 -31.54 11.72
N ALA A 707 -36.15 -30.49 12.53
CA ALA A 707 -35.23 -29.37 12.38
C ALA A 707 -34.56 -29.01 13.71
N ALA A 708 -33.31 -28.58 13.63
CA ALA A 708 -32.49 -28.17 14.76
C ALA A 708 -31.79 -26.83 14.47
N ASN A 709 -31.17 -26.24 15.50
CA ASN A 709 -30.49 -24.94 15.41
C ASN A 709 -31.42 -23.80 14.93
N LEU A 710 -32.69 -23.85 15.33
CA LEU A 710 -33.66 -22.82 14.99
C LEU A 710 -33.46 -21.60 15.92
N PRO A 711 -33.35 -20.36 15.39
CA PRO A 711 -33.37 -19.17 16.23
C PRO A 711 -34.71 -19.06 16.95
N THR A 712 -34.73 -18.41 18.12
CA THR A 712 -35.96 -18.23 18.90
C THR A 712 -37.05 -17.58 18.05
N GLY A 713 -38.22 -18.22 17.99
CA GLY A 713 -39.37 -17.75 17.21
C GLY A 713 -39.44 -18.27 15.76
N LEU A 714 -38.46 -19.03 15.30
CA LEU A 714 -38.49 -19.69 14.00
C LEU A 714 -38.83 -21.18 14.16
N THR A 715 -39.81 -21.67 13.40
CA THR A 715 -40.22 -23.08 13.41
C THR A 715 -40.19 -23.67 12.01
N VAL A 716 -40.03 -24.99 11.92
CA VAL A 716 -40.09 -25.75 10.67
C VAL A 716 -41.05 -26.91 10.86
N SER A 717 -42.02 -27.04 9.94
CA SER A 717 -42.92 -28.19 9.85
C SER A 717 -42.81 -28.85 8.48
N TYR A 718 -43.23 -30.10 8.37
CA TYR A 718 -43.17 -30.89 7.14
C TYR A 718 -44.56 -31.41 6.78
N ALA A 719 -44.93 -31.37 5.50
CA ALA A 719 -46.18 -31.94 5.02
C ALA A 719 -46.26 -33.45 5.31
N THR A 720 -45.15 -34.16 5.15
CA THR A 720 -44.94 -35.53 5.63
C THR A 720 -43.60 -35.61 6.37
N SER A 721 -43.64 -36.01 7.65
CA SER A 721 -42.43 -36.10 8.48
C SER A 721 -41.64 -37.38 8.27
N THR A 722 -42.16 -38.36 7.53
CA THR A 722 -41.43 -39.60 7.19
C THR A 722 -41.41 -39.76 5.67
N VAL A 723 -40.22 -39.85 5.10
CA VAL A 723 -39.99 -39.80 3.65
C VAL A 723 -39.04 -40.93 3.26
N ASN A 724 -39.42 -41.70 2.25
CA ASN A 724 -38.58 -42.76 1.70
C ASN A 724 -37.46 -42.16 0.81
N PRO A 725 -36.28 -42.80 0.70
CA PRO A 725 -35.25 -42.35 -0.22
C PRO A 725 -35.76 -42.27 -1.67
N GLY A 726 -35.41 -41.20 -2.37
CA GLY A 726 -35.91 -40.85 -3.70
C GLY A 726 -37.21 -40.03 -3.71
N ALA A 727 -37.87 -39.83 -2.57
CA ALA A 727 -39.07 -39.00 -2.46
C ALA A 727 -38.77 -37.59 -1.92
N THR A 728 -39.75 -36.69 -2.10
CA THR A 728 -39.69 -35.27 -1.70
C THR A 728 -40.89 -34.92 -0.81
N THR A 729 -40.72 -33.99 0.13
CA THR A 729 -41.79 -33.42 0.95
C THR A 729 -41.63 -31.91 1.07
N GLN A 730 -42.72 -31.18 1.33
CA GLN A 730 -42.66 -29.73 1.52
C GLN A 730 -42.36 -29.39 2.98
N ALA A 731 -41.35 -28.57 3.22
CA ALA A 731 -41.07 -27.93 4.50
C ALA A 731 -41.67 -26.52 4.53
N THR A 732 -42.26 -26.13 5.66
CA THR A 732 -42.77 -24.78 5.93
C THR A 732 -41.97 -24.16 7.05
N ILE A 733 -41.27 -23.06 6.76
CA ILE A 733 -40.63 -22.20 7.77
C ILE A 733 -41.63 -21.15 8.20
N THR A 734 -41.84 -20.99 9.50
CA THR A 734 -42.63 -19.90 10.06
C THR A 734 -41.75 -19.04 10.95
N ALA A 735 -41.72 -17.73 10.72
CA ALA A 735 -41.05 -16.77 11.59
C ALA A 735 -42.08 -16.01 12.41
N SER A 736 -41.97 -16.03 13.74
CA SER A 736 -42.79 -15.16 14.58
C SER A 736 -42.49 -13.68 14.32
N SER A 737 -43.37 -12.78 14.75
CA SER A 737 -43.16 -11.34 14.64
C SER A 737 -41.94 -10.82 15.41
N ALA A 738 -41.42 -11.61 16.36
CA ALA A 738 -40.28 -11.26 17.20
C ALA A 738 -38.92 -11.73 16.64
N VAL A 739 -38.89 -12.51 15.55
CA VAL A 739 -37.62 -12.96 14.96
C VAL A 739 -36.89 -11.74 14.39
N ALA A 740 -35.62 -11.59 14.78
CA ALA A 740 -34.80 -10.49 14.31
C ALA A 740 -34.51 -10.61 12.80
N SER A 741 -34.27 -9.48 12.15
CA SER A 741 -33.75 -9.46 10.78
C SER A 741 -32.35 -10.08 10.78
N GLY A 742 -32.09 -11.03 9.89
CA GLY A 742 -30.82 -11.74 9.87
C GLY A 742 -30.77 -12.85 8.84
N ASN A 743 -29.57 -13.37 8.60
CA ASN A 743 -29.37 -14.61 7.86
C ASN A 743 -29.13 -15.71 8.88
N TYR A 744 -29.97 -16.74 8.89
CA TYR A 744 -29.90 -17.85 9.82
C TYR A 744 -29.51 -19.13 9.08
N ILE A 745 -28.73 -19.98 9.73
CA ILE A 745 -28.46 -21.34 9.24
C ILE A 745 -29.19 -22.32 10.15
N ILE A 746 -30.24 -22.95 9.62
CA ILE A 746 -30.99 -24.00 10.31
C ILE A 746 -30.50 -25.37 9.84
N ASN A 747 -30.68 -26.40 10.65
CA ASN A 747 -30.35 -27.76 10.25
C ASN A 747 -31.64 -28.55 10.00
N LEU A 748 -31.84 -29.00 8.77
CA LEU A 748 -32.81 -30.07 8.49
C LEU A 748 -32.16 -31.38 8.95
N VAL A 749 -32.82 -32.12 9.82
CA VAL A 749 -32.30 -33.36 10.42
C VAL A 749 -33.18 -34.53 10.02
N GLY A 750 -32.58 -35.53 9.39
CA GLY A 750 -33.21 -36.80 9.09
C GLY A 750 -32.64 -37.89 10.01
N THR A 751 -33.48 -38.84 10.41
CA THR A 751 -33.05 -40.02 11.18
C THR A 751 -33.75 -41.28 10.68
N SER A 752 -32.99 -42.36 10.49
CA SER A 752 -33.47 -43.71 10.17
C SER A 752 -32.65 -44.73 10.96
N GLY A 753 -33.24 -45.31 12.00
CA GLY A 753 -32.50 -46.18 12.93
C GLY A 753 -31.36 -45.44 13.63
N SER A 754 -30.13 -45.95 13.50
CA SER A 754 -28.91 -45.31 14.04
C SER A 754 -28.26 -44.30 13.09
N VAL A 755 -28.75 -44.17 11.85
CA VAL A 755 -28.21 -43.22 10.86
C VAL A 755 -28.95 -41.90 10.99
N SER A 756 -28.22 -40.82 11.25
CA SER A 756 -28.75 -39.45 11.28
C SER A 756 -27.88 -38.54 10.42
N GLN A 757 -28.53 -37.68 9.64
CA GLN A 757 -27.87 -36.70 8.78
C GLN A 757 -28.53 -35.35 8.95
N ALA A 758 -27.71 -34.32 9.01
CA ALA A 758 -28.15 -32.93 9.06
C ALA A 758 -27.71 -32.22 7.79
N GLN A 759 -28.64 -31.52 7.14
CA GLN A 759 -28.35 -30.59 6.06
C GLN A 759 -28.57 -29.16 6.57
N PRO A 760 -27.50 -28.35 6.67
CA PRO A 760 -27.65 -26.93 6.94
C PRO A 760 -28.32 -26.25 5.73
N VAL A 761 -29.28 -25.36 6.02
CA VAL A 761 -30.01 -24.56 5.04
C VAL A 761 -30.05 -23.11 5.52
N GLN A 762 -29.68 -22.19 4.62
CA GLN A 762 -29.79 -20.76 4.90
C GLN A 762 -31.24 -20.31 4.81
N VAL A 763 -31.67 -19.51 5.78
CA VAL A 763 -32.98 -18.85 5.83
C VAL A 763 -32.76 -17.38 6.10
N VAL A 764 -33.33 -16.55 5.25
CA VAL A 764 -33.21 -15.10 5.35
C VAL A 764 -34.47 -14.56 6.02
N VAL A 765 -34.31 -13.90 7.16
CA VAL A 765 -35.40 -13.12 7.76
C VAL A 765 -35.10 -11.65 7.50
N ARG A 766 -36.04 -10.93 6.90
CA ARG A 766 -35.92 -9.48 6.67
C ARG A 766 -37.11 -8.78 7.31
N GLN A 767 -36.84 -7.65 7.95
CA GLN A 767 -37.91 -6.77 8.40
C GLN A 767 -38.34 -5.80 7.29
N ALA A 768 -39.56 -5.31 7.38
CA ALA A 768 -39.99 -4.18 6.57
C ALA A 768 -39.10 -2.97 6.86
N ALA A 769 -38.78 -2.18 5.84
CA ALA A 769 -38.24 -0.85 6.08
C ALA A 769 -39.39 0.01 6.65
N THR A 770 -39.23 0.55 7.86
CA THR A 770 -40.26 1.38 8.51
C THR A 770 -39.77 2.80 8.77
N ALA A 771 -38.46 2.99 8.95
CA ALA A 771 -37.87 4.29 9.19
C ALA A 771 -37.81 5.12 7.89
N THR A 772 -38.12 6.40 8.03
CA THR A 772 -38.10 7.34 6.92
C THR A 772 -36.67 7.75 6.58
N ALA A 773 -36.33 7.81 5.29
CA ALA A 773 -35.03 8.32 4.83
C ALA A 773 -34.90 9.82 5.10
N VAL A 774 -33.66 10.29 5.33
CA VAL A 774 -33.35 11.71 5.56
C VAL A 774 -32.58 12.27 4.37
N PRO A 775 -33.20 13.10 3.52
CA PRO A 775 -32.54 13.88 2.48
C PRO A 775 -31.36 14.71 3.01
N THR A 776 -30.23 14.69 2.31
CA THR A 776 -29.03 15.48 2.68
C THR A 776 -28.65 16.53 1.62
N ALA A 777 -28.83 16.24 0.33
CA ALA A 777 -28.66 17.22 -0.74
C ALA A 777 -29.51 16.85 -1.97
N PRO A 778 -29.99 17.83 -2.76
CA PRO A 778 -29.98 19.27 -2.48
C PRO A 778 -30.96 19.64 -1.35
N THR A 779 -30.63 20.68 -0.57
CA THR A 779 -31.46 21.23 0.52
C THR A 779 -31.55 22.76 0.41
N GLY A 780 -32.74 23.33 0.64
CA GLY A 780 -32.95 24.78 0.68
C GLY A 780 -33.06 25.47 -0.70
N ALA A 781 -33.20 26.80 -0.72
CA ALA A 781 -33.39 27.61 -1.94
C ALA A 781 -32.10 27.87 -2.75
N GLY A 782 -31.02 27.12 -2.51
CA GLY A 782 -29.79 27.23 -3.29
C GLY A 782 -30.02 26.76 -4.73
N ARG A 783 -29.39 27.45 -5.69
CA ARG A 783 -29.42 27.03 -7.10
C ARG A 783 -28.60 25.75 -7.27
N THR A 784 -29.15 24.75 -7.96
CA THR A 784 -28.46 23.51 -8.31
C THR A 784 -28.48 23.29 -9.82
N SER A 785 -27.75 22.29 -10.31
CA SER A 785 -27.73 21.93 -11.72
C SER A 785 -29.11 21.43 -12.19
N LEU A 786 -29.30 21.33 -13.50
CA LEU A 786 -30.53 20.74 -14.06
C LEU A 786 -30.60 19.22 -13.84
N ARG A 787 -29.48 18.57 -13.47
CA ARG A 787 -29.40 17.15 -13.12
C ARG A 787 -28.74 17.01 -11.75
N PRO A 788 -29.43 17.44 -10.68
CA PRO A 788 -28.83 17.49 -9.36
C PRO A 788 -28.52 16.09 -8.84
N ARG A 789 -27.41 15.97 -8.10
CA ARG A 789 -27.08 14.74 -7.38
C ARG A 789 -27.84 14.71 -6.05
N PHE A 790 -28.87 13.88 -5.97
CA PHE A 790 -29.61 13.59 -4.76
C PHE A 790 -28.79 12.68 -3.84
N THR A 791 -28.79 12.97 -2.54
CA THR A 791 -28.14 12.16 -1.50
C THR A 791 -29.00 12.11 -0.24
N TRP A 792 -28.95 10.99 0.49
CA TRP A 792 -29.69 10.78 1.74
C TRP A 792 -28.94 9.87 2.72
N ASN A 793 -29.40 9.80 3.97
CA ASN A 793 -28.87 8.86 4.95
C ASN A 793 -29.38 7.43 4.73
N ALA A 794 -28.53 6.45 5.01
CA ALA A 794 -28.92 5.04 4.95
C ALA A 794 -30.02 4.73 5.99
N VAL A 795 -31.02 3.95 5.59
CA VAL A 795 -32.16 3.51 6.41
C VAL A 795 -31.99 2.05 6.81
N PRO A 796 -32.17 1.69 8.10
CA PRO A 796 -32.14 0.30 8.54
C PRO A 796 -33.14 -0.59 7.79
N ASN A 797 -32.73 -1.82 7.47
CA ASN A 797 -33.51 -2.82 6.72
C ASN A 797 -33.83 -2.44 5.25
N ALA A 798 -33.31 -1.34 4.71
CA ALA A 798 -33.47 -1.00 3.30
C ALA A 798 -32.64 -1.93 2.40
N ALA A 799 -33.27 -2.57 1.41
CA ALA A 799 -32.58 -3.28 0.34
C ALA A 799 -32.34 -2.38 -0.89
N SER A 800 -33.19 -1.38 -1.09
CA SER A 800 -33.03 -0.33 -2.09
C SER A 800 -33.81 0.93 -1.70
N TYR A 801 -33.78 1.96 -2.54
CA TYR A 801 -34.51 3.20 -2.36
C TYR A 801 -35.31 3.58 -3.61
N GLU A 802 -36.36 4.36 -3.38
CA GLU A 802 -37.13 5.04 -4.41
C GLU A 802 -37.12 6.55 -4.18
N VAL A 803 -36.79 7.33 -5.20
CA VAL A 803 -36.73 8.80 -5.20
C VAL A 803 -37.83 9.35 -6.11
N GLN A 804 -38.54 10.38 -5.65
CA GLN A 804 -39.52 11.14 -6.43
C GLN A 804 -39.16 12.62 -6.46
N ILE A 805 -39.39 13.27 -7.59
CA ILE A 805 -39.19 14.71 -7.83
C ILE A 805 -40.49 15.29 -8.39
N ALA A 806 -40.98 16.39 -7.83
CA ALA A 806 -42.26 17.01 -8.16
C ALA A 806 -42.14 18.54 -8.22
N THR A 807 -43.06 19.20 -8.93
CA THR A 807 -43.17 20.69 -8.94
C THR A 807 -44.03 21.22 -7.80
N THR A 808 -44.76 20.34 -7.09
CA THR A 808 -45.60 20.69 -5.93
C THR A 808 -45.13 19.93 -4.68
N ALA A 809 -45.27 20.56 -3.52
CA ALA A 809 -44.81 20.01 -2.24
C ALA A 809 -45.59 18.77 -1.77
N ASP A 810 -46.82 18.61 -2.26
CA ASP A 810 -47.71 17.47 -1.97
C ASP A 810 -47.54 16.31 -2.96
N PHE A 811 -46.66 16.45 -3.96
CA PHE A 811 -46.38 15.45 -5.00
C PHE A 811 -47.60 15.06 -5.84
N THR A 812 -48.56 15.98 -6.05
CA THR A 812 -49.64 15.79 -7.03
C THR A 812 -49.13 15.85 -8.47
N THR A 813 -48.03 16.56 -8.71
CA THR A 813 -47.38 16.69 -10.03
C THR A 813 -45.95 16.17 -9.96
N ILE A 814 -45.81 14.84 -10.04
CA ILE A 814 -44.51 14.16 -10.09
C ILE A 814 -43.92 14.31 -11.49
N VAL A 815 -42.68 14.80 -11.54
CA VAL A 815 -41.89 14.96 -12.77
C VAL A 815 -41.04 13.73 -13.03
N GLN A 816 -40.48 13.11 -11.98
CA GLN A 816 -39.66 11.91 -12.08
C GLN A 816 -39.83 10.98 -10.88
N THR A 817 -39.77 9.68 -11.14
CA THR A 817 -39.67 8.61 -10.14
C THR A 817 -38.56 7.66 -10.53
N GLN A 818 -37.66 7.34 -9.61
CA GLN A 818 -36.63 6.33 -9.78
C GLN A 818 -36.68 5.33 -8.63
N ALA A 819 -36.76 4.02 -8.94
CA ALA A 819 -36.75 2.92 -7.97
C ALA A 819 -35.47 2.08 -8.05
N ASN A 820 -35.34 1.11 -7.14
CA ASN A 820 -34.26 0.10 -7.06
C ASN A 820 -32.85 0.70 -6.91
N ILE A 821 -32.75 1.86 -6.28
CA ILE A 821 -31.45 2.50 -6.02
C ILE A 821 -30.79 1.76 -4.85
N THR A 822 -29.67 1.08 -5.07
CA THR A 822 -29.00 0.27 -4.04
C THR A 822 -28.06 1.08 -3.15
N GLY A 823 -27.67 2.28 -3.58
CA GLY A 823 -26.87 3.23 -2.81
C GLY A 823 -27.70 4.34 -2.17
N THR A 824 -27.01 5.32 -1.60
CA THR A 824 -27.62 6.51 -0.97
C THR A 824 -27.50 7.77 -1.83
N THR A 825 -27.35 7.60 -3.14
CA THR A 825 -27.22 8.70 -4.10
C THR A 825 -27.91 8.38 -5.42
N TYR A 826 -28.44 9.41 -6.07
CA TYR A 826 -29.09 9.33 -7.37
C TYR A 826 -28.87 10.61 -8.18
N THR A 827 -28.62 10.51 -9.47
CA THR A 827 -28.54 11.67 -10.39
C THR A 827 -29.50 11.41 -11.57
N PRO A 828 -30.46 12.31 -11.85
CA PRO A 828 -31.36 12.15 -12.99
C PRO A 828 -30.63 12.09 -14.33
N SER A 829 -31.10 11.21 -15.21
CA SER A 829 -30.64 11.15 -16.60
C SER A 829 -31.23 12.25 -17.48
N THR A 830 -32.41 12.78 -17.10
CA THR A 830 -33.09 13.86 -17.84
C THR A 830 -33.00 15.16 -17.07
N ALA A 831 -32.68 16.25 -17.77
CA ALA A 831 -32.59 17.58 -17.18
C ALA A 831 -33.96 18.08 -16.71
N LEU A 832 -33.98 18.66 -15.52
CA LEU A 832 -35.09 19.42 -14.98
C LEU A 832 -35.17 20.80 -15.68
N THR A 833 -36.33 21.45 -15.58
CA THR A 833 -36.51 22.80 -16.15
C THR A 833 -35.66 23.81 -15.40
N ALA A 834 -34.99 24.72 -16.12
CA ALA A 834 -34.15 25.75 -15.54
C ALA A 834 -34.95 26.80 -14.76
N ASN A 835 -34.33 27.36 -13.71
CA ASN A 835 -34.93 28.39 -12.86
C ASN A 835 -36.28 27.99 -12.21
N THR A 836 -36.49 26.70 -11.94
CA THR A 836 -37.76 26.15 -11.44
C THR A 836 -37.59 25.58 -10.03
N ALA A 837 -38.56 25.86 -9.16
CA ALA A 837 -38.63 25.28 -7.83
C ALA A 837 -39.21 23.86 -7.90
N TYR A 838 -38.56 22.93 -7.21
CA TYR A 838 -38.93 21.52 -7.15
C TYR A 838 -38.93 21.03 -5.70
N PHE A 839 -39.62 19.93 -5.50
CA PHE A 839 -39.65 19.17 -4.25
C PHE A 839 -39.22 17.74 -4.54
N TRP A 840 -38.43 17.15 -3.66
CA TRP A 840 -38.06 15.75 -3.78
C TRP A 840 -38.21 15.01 -2.45
N ARG A 841 -38.42 13.70 -2.56
CA ARG A 841 -38.54 12.79 -1.43
C ARG A 841 -37.98 11.43 -1.76
N VAL A 842 -37.58 10.69 -0.74
CA VAL A 842 -37.01 9.35 -0.87
C VAL A 842 -37.63 8.41 0.16
N ARG A 843 -37.84 7.14 -0.23
CA ARG A 843 -38.22 6.06 0.70
C ARG A 843 -37.29 4.88 0.58
N ALA A 844 -37.11 4.18 1.69
CA ALA A 844 -36.48 2.88 1.71
C ALA A 844 -37.45 1.78 1.29
N VAL A 845 -36.94 0.78 0.59
CA VAL A 845 -37.69 -0.39 0.12
C VAL A 845 -36.99 -1.64 0.64
N SER A 846 -37.74 -2.53 1.29
CA SER A 846 -37.27 -3.89 1.63
C SER A 846 -38.17 -4.94 0.99
N PRO A 847 -37.71 -6.20 0.85
CA PRO A 847 -38.54 -7.31 0.36
C PRO A 847 -39.81 -7.54 1.18
N CYS A 848 -39.85 -7.08 2.43
CA CYS A 848 -40.96 -7.26 3.36
C CYS A 848 -41.84 -6.01 3.51
N GLY A 849 -41.56 -4.93 2.77
CA GLY A 849 -42.33 -3.70 2.80
C GLY A 849 -41.47 -2.45 2.63
N SER A 850 -42.09 -1.39 2.10
CA SER A 850 -41.44 -0.09 1.92
C SER A 850 -41.78 0.86 3.07
N ALA A 851 -40.82 1.70 3.44
CA ALA A 851 -41.03 2.76 4.40
C ALA A 851 -41.92 3.87 3.81
N PRO A 852 -42.50 4.74 4.67
CA PRO A 852 -43.05 6.01 4.21
C PRO A 852 -41.98 6.85 3.50
N PHE A 853 -42.42 7.70 2.56
CA PHE A 853 -41.52 8.71 1.99
C PHE A 853 -41.07 9.74 3.02
N SER A 854 -39.86 10.28 2.80
CA SER A 854 -39.36 11.45 3.49
C SER A 854 -40.29 12.65 3.37
N ALA A 855 -40.12 13.59 4.30
CA ALA A 855 -40.65 14.93 4.13
C ALA A 855 -40.15 15.54 2.81
N ALA A 856 -41.01 16.36 2.19
CA ALA A 856 -40.69 17.06 0.97
C ALA A 856 -39.51 18.01 1.20
N THR A 857 -38.44 17.83 0.42
CA THR A 857 -37.28 18.74 0.46
C THR A 857 -37.32 19.64 -0.76
N ALA A 858 -37.37 20.95 -0.55
CA ALA A 858 -37.38 21.93 -1.62
C ALA A 858 -35.97 22.20 -2.14
N PHE A 859 -35.86 22.45 -3.45
CA PHE A 859 -34.66 22.96 -4.12
C PHE A 859 -35.06 23.79 -5.35
N GLN A 860 -34.12 24.56 -5.90
CA GLN A 860 -34.33 25.33 -7.13
C GLN A 860 -33.23 25.05 -8.14
N THR A 861 -33.59 24.79 -9.39
CA THR A 861 -32.62 24.68 -10.48
C THR A 861 -32.09 26.06 -10.88
N GLY A 862 -30.81 26.14 -11.24
CA GLY A 862 -30.17 27.36 -11.71
C GLY A 862 -30.50 27.73 -13.17
N VAL A 863 -29.97 28.86 -13.61
CA VAL A 863 -29.90 29.23 -15.02
C VAL A 863 -28.55 28.73 -15.55
N GLN A 864 -28.59 27.94 -16.61
CA GLN A 864 -27.41 27.33 -17.20
C GLN A 864 -26.78 28.26 -18.25
N ALA A 865 -25.45 28.44 -18.17
CA ALA A 865 -24.66 29.13 -19.18
C ALA A 865 -23.75 28.11 -19.88
N CYS A 866 -23.84 28.00 -21.22
CA CYS A 866 -23.03 27.07 -22.00
C CYS A 866 -21.93 27.81 -22.75
N THR A 867 -20.71 27.28 -22.70
CA THR A 867 -19.57 27.75 -23.49
C THR A 867 -18.97 26.60 -24.26
N THR A 868 -18.73 26.80 -25.56
CA THR A 868 -18.01 25.84 -26.39
C THR A 868 -16.55 26.22 -26.46
N ILE A 869 -15.70 25.30 -26.02
CA ILE A 869 -14.25 25.46 -25.99
C ILE A 869 -13.68 24.52 -27.04
N VAL A 870 -13.04 25.09 -28.06
CA VAL A 870 -12.42 24.33 -29.15
C VAL A 870 -11.06 23.82 -28.68
N ALA A 871 -10.78 22.53 -28.89
CA ALA A 871 -9.48 21.97 -28.56
C ALA A 871 -8.38 22.61 -29.42
N THR A 872 -7.31 23.08 -28.79
CA THR A 872 -6.13 23.62 -29.47
C THR A 872 -5.06 22.57 -29.71
N GLN A 873 -5.12 21.47 -28.97
CA GLN A 873 -4.19 20.33 -29.09
C GLN A 873 -4.68 19.34 -30.15
N VAL A 874 -4.86 19.82 -31.39
CA VAL A 874 -5.19 19.05 -32.60
C VAL A 874 -4.53 19.72 -33.82
N PRO A 875 -4.09 18.97 -34.86
CA PRO A 875 -4.20 17.52 -34.99
C PRO A 875 -3.25 16.76 -34.05
N ARG A 876 -3.65 15.57 -33.61
CA ARG A 876 -2.82 14.65 -32.81
C ARG A 876 -2.75 13.30 -33.50
N VAL A 877 -1.53 12.84 -33.74
CA VAL A 877 -1.27 11.55 -34.40
C VAL A 877 -1.59 10.41 -33.43
N ILE A 878 -2.39 9.44 -33.89
CA ILE A 878 -2.60 8.15 -33.26
C ILE A 878 -1.56 7.21 -33.89
N LEU A 879 -0.62 6.71 -33.09
CA LEU A 879 0.50 5.93 -33.58
C LEU A 879 0.05 4.52 -33.97
N PRO A 880 0.66 3.91 -35.00
CA PRO A 880 0.32 2.55 -35.45
C PRO A 880 0.91 1.47 -34.53
N SER A 881 0.62 1.54 -33.24
CA SER A 881 1.17 0.70 -32.18
C SER A 881 0.08 0.38 -31.16
N ALA A 882 -0.11 -0.91 -30.86
CA ALA A 882 -1.14 -1.35 -29.93
C ALA A 882 -0.96 -0.73 -28.53
N ASN A 883 -2.08 -0.37 -27.92
CA ASN A 883 -2.20 0.22 -26.58
C ASN A 883 -1.52 1.59 -26.42
N THR A 884 -1.37 2.34 -27.52
CA THR A 884 -0.92 3.73 -27.44
C THR A 884 -2.10 4.65 -27.18
N THR A 885 -2.05 5.38 -26.07
CA THR A 885 -3.05 6.40 -25.74
C THR A 885 -2.55 7.77 -26.19
N VAL A 886 -3.28 8.40 -27.10
CA VAL A 886 -3.11 9.81 -27.42
C VAL A 886 -4.08 10.64 -26.59
N THR A 887 -3.63 11.79 -26.08
CA THR A 887 -4.46 12.70 -25.29
C THR A 887 -4.53 14.09 -25.92
N SER A 888 -5.67 14.74 -25.72
CA SER A 888 -5.90 16.14 -26.07
C SER A 888 -6.59 16.80 -24.87
N VAL A 889 -6.00 17.88 -24.36
CA VAL A 889 -6.45 18.53 -23.12
C VAL A 889 -7.04 19.90 -23.43
N ILE A 890 -8.22 20.17 -22.85
CA ILE A 890 -8.82 21.51 -22.75
C ILE A 890 -8.71 21.96 -21.29
N ASN A 891 -8.04 23.08 -21.05
CA ASN A 891 -8.00 23.70 -19.72
C ASN A 891 -9.16 24.69 -19.59
N VAL A 892 -9.93 24.56 -18.51
CA VAL A 892 -11.10 25.40 -18.22
C VAL A 892 -10.80 26.22 -16.97
N ALA A 893 -11.03 27.54 -17.03
CA ALA A 893 -10.82 28.44 -15.90
C ALA A 893 -12.10 28.64 -15.04
N ASN A 894 -13.28 28.33 -15.57
CA ASN A 894 -14.55 28.55 -14.89
C ASN A 894 -14.68 27.63 -13.67
N THR A 895 -14.83 28.21 -12.47
CA THR A 895 -14.98 27.50 -11.18
C THR A 895 -16.42 27.13 -10.85
N GLU A 896 -17.40 27.54 -11.67
CA GLU A 896 -18.80 27.20 -11.49
C GLU A 896 -19.04 25.69 -11.66
N ARG A 897 -20.17 25.22 -11.15
CA ARG A 897 -20.52 23.81 -11.19
C ARG A 897 -20.95 23.40 -12.58
N VAL A 898 -20.40 22.29 -13.06
CA VAL A 898 -20.79 21.65 -14.32
C VAL A 898 -22.24 21.17 -14.22
N SER A 899 -23.10 21.70 -15.08
CA SER A 899 -24.51 21.33 -15.16
C SER A 899 -24.83 20.44 -16.36
N ASP A 900 -24.03 20.54 -17.42
CA ASP A 900 -24.16 19.69 -18.61
C ASP A 900 -22.82 19.62 -19.37
N VAL A 901 -22.59 18.52 -20.08
CA VAL A 901 -21.38 18.29 -20.87
C VAL A 901 -21.78 17.72 -22.22
N ARG A 902 -21.24 18.30 -23.29
CA ARG A 902 -21.38 17.76 -24.63
C ARG A 902 -20.05 17.82 -25.37
N ILE A 903 -19.80 16.81 -26.19
CA ILE A 903 -18.67 16.82 -27.11
C ILE A 903 -19.19 17.21 -28.49
N ARG A 904 -18.58 18.21 -29.11
CA ARG A 904 -18.93 18.68 -30.45
C ARG A 904 -17.80 18.37 -31.42
N ASN A 905 -18.18 18.04 -32.65
CA ASN A 905 -17.27 17.93 -33.80
C ASN A 905 -16.05 17.03 -33.52
N LEU A 906 -16.25 15.88 -32.86
CA LEU A 906 -15.18 14.89 -32.69
C LEU A 906 -14.89 14.25 -34.05
N ASN A 907 -13.75 14.60 -34.61
CA ASN A 907 -13.28 14.12 -35.90
C ASN A 907 -11.96 13.35 -35.73
N ILE A 908 -11.97 12.08 -36.11
CA ILE A 908 -10.80 11.21 -36.11
C ILE A 908 -10.73 10.53 -37.47
N THR A 909 -9.61 10.68 -38.16
CA THR A 909 -9.29 9.85 -39.33
C THR A 909 -8.61 8.58 -38.85
N HIS A 910 -9.18 7.40 -39.13
CA HIS A 910 -8.64 6.11 -38.74
C HIS A 910 -9.08 4.99 -39.71
N PRO A 911 -8.18 4.09 -40.15
CA PRO A 911 -8.53 2.99 -41.05
C PRO A 911 -9.49 1.95 -40.45
N ASN A 912 -9.55 1.82 -39.13
CA ASN A 912 -10.51 0.94 -38.46
C ASN A 912 -10.91 1.48 -37.08
N VAL A 913 -12.12 2.00 -36.94
CA VAL A 913 -12.56 2.61 -35.67
C VAL A 913 -12.97 1.59 -34.60
N GLY A 914 -13.15 0.32 -34.97
CA GLY A 914 -13.44 -0.77 -34.02
C GLY A 914 -12.27 -1.14 -33.10
N GLU A 915 -11.13 -0.49 -33.28
CA GLU A 915 -9.94 -0.68 -32.46
C GLU A 915 -9.79 0.42 -31.40
N LEU A 916 -10.56 1.52 -31.53
CA LEU A 916 -10.44 2.69 -30.69
C LEU A 916 -11.32 2.63 -29.43
N GLU A 917 -10.77 3.04 -28.31
CA GLU A 917 -11.51 3.43 -27.11
C GLU A 917 -11.29 4.92 -26.83
N ILE A 918 -12.39 5.67 -26.67
CA ILE A 918 -12.37 7.13 -26.52
C ILE A 918 -13.05 7.49 -25.22
N THR A 919 -12.32 8.18 -24.34
CA THR A 919 -12.77 8.54 -23.00
C THR A 919 -12.57 10.03 -22.74
N LEU A 920 -13.56 10.68 -22.13
CA LEU A 920 -13.44 12.03 -21.59
C LEU A 920 -13.27 11.96 -20.07
N THR A 921 -12.25 12.63 -19.54
CA THR A 921 -11.98 12.75 -18.10
C THR A 921 -12.13 14.20 -17.65
N ASN A 922 -12.89 14.44 -16.57
CA ASN A 922 -13.06 15.77 -15.98
C ASN A 922 -11.92 16.11 -15.00
N PRO A 923 -11.80 17.38 -14.54
CA PRO A 923 -10.74 17.79 -13.61
C PRO A 923 -10.73 17.07 -12.26
N ALA A 924 -11.88 16.52 -11.83
CA ALA A 924 -12.01 15.73 -10.61
C ALA A 924 -11.59 14.25 -10.79
N GLY A 925 -11.07 13.88 -11.98
CA GLY A 925 -10.60 12.53 -12.28
C GLY A 925 -11.68 11.51 -12.61
N ARG A 926 -12.94 11.94 -12.79
CA ARG A 926 -14.05 11.08 -13.25
C ARG A 926 -14.01 10.97 -14.77
N SER A 927 -14.35 9.80 -15.31
CA SER A 927 -14.26 9.51 -16.74
C SER A 927 -15.58 8.98 -17.31
N ALA A 928 -15.88 9.33 -18.56
CA ALA A 928 -16.98 8.77 -19.34
C ALA A 928 -16.46 8.26 -20.69
N VAL A 929 -16.71 6.97 -20.96
CA VAL A 929 -16.37 6.35 -22.25
C VAL A 929 -17.39 6.77 -23.30
N LEU A 930 -16.92 7.41 -24.37
CA LEU A 930 -17.74 7.88 -25.48
C LEU A 930 -17.96 6.77 -26.51
N VAL A 931 -16.89 6.08 -26.87
CA VAL A 931 -16.85 4.97 -27.83
C VAL A 931 -15.88 3.91 -27.31
N SER A 932 -16.21 2.64 -27.50
CA SER A 932 -15.38 1.50 -27.09
C SER A 932 -15.51 0.42 -28.15
N ARG A 933 -14.51 0.31 -29.02
CA ARG A 933 -14.35 -0.76 -30.02
C ARG A 933 -15.59 -0.97 -30.90
N ALA A 934 -16.26 0.11 -31.26
CA ALA A 934 -17.49 0.06 -32.04
C ALA A 934 -17.21 0.10 -33.55
N CYS A 935 -18.05 -0.56 -34.35
CA CYS A 935 -18.00 -0.51 -35.81
C CYS A 935 -16.67 -1.01 -36.43
N ALA A 936 -16.25 -2.22 -36.03
CA ALA A 936 -15.09 -2.89 -36.59
C ALA A 936 -15.16 -3.00 -38.12
N GLY A 937 -14.06 -2.68 -38.79
CA GLY A 937 -13.92 -2.66 -40.24
C GLY A 937 -14.45 -1.41 -40.92
N THR A 938 -14.82 -0.35 -40.17
CA THR A 938 -15.24 0.94 -40.75
C THR A 938 -14.21 2.03 -40.48
N ASN A 939 -14.14 3.02 -41.38
CA ASN A 939 -13.18 4.10 -41.31
C ASN A 939 -13.81 5.33 -40.64
N ASP A 940 -12.95 6.09 -39.97
CA ASP A 940 -13.19 7.45 -39.47
C ASP A 940 -14.33 7.63 -38.45
N ILE A 941 -14.18 8.63 -37.59
CA ILE A 941 -15.22 9.10 -36.67
C ILE A 941 -15.49 10.57 -37.00
N SER A 942 -16.76 10.91 -37.17
CA SER A 942 -17.23 12.29 -37.23
C SER A 942 -18.58 12.37 -36.53
N LEU A 943 -18.55 12.68 -35.23
CA LEU A 943 -19.72 12.64 -34.34
C LEU A 943 -19.70 13.78 -33.31
N SER A 944 -20.87 14.04 -32.73
CA SER A 944 -21.02 14.78 -31.48
C SER A 944 -21.66 13.87 -30.42
N PHE A 945 -21.38 14.10 -29.14
CA PHE A 945 -21.94 13.31 -28.04
C PHE A 945 -22.76 14.18 -27.11
N ASP A 946 -23.97 13.71 -26.80
CA ASP A 946 -24.90 14.33 -25.87
C ASP A 946 -25.75 13.22 -25.23
N ASP A 947 -25.89 13.24 -23.90
CA ASP A 947 -26.76 12.30 -23.18
C ASP A 947 -28.23 12.41 -23.58
N ALA A 948 -28.65 13.60 -24.03
CA ALA A 948 -30.02 13.86 -24.48
C ALA A 948 -30.30 13.36 -25.91
N ALA A 949 -29.27 12.87 -26.63
CA ALA A 949 -29.47 12.34 -27.97
C ALA A 949 -30.30 11.05 -27.94
N THR A 950 -31.30 10.96 -28.83
CA THR A 950 -32.11 9.75 -29.02
C THR A 950 -31.41 8.72 -29.91
N ALA A 951 -30.49 9.18 -30.77
CA ALA A 951 -29.74 8.32 -31.68
C ALA A 951 -28.67 7.52 -30.92
N ALA A 952 -28.75 6.19 -31.01
CA ALA A 952 -27.71 5.30 -30.54
C ALA A 952 -26.47 5.34 -31.45
N LEU A 953 -25.33 4.93 -30.89
CA LEU A 953 -24.10 4.73 -31.65
C LEU A 953 -24.31 3.58 -32.66
N THR A 954 -24.49 3.93 -33.93
CA THR A 954 -24.79 3.00 -35.04
C THR A 954 -23.77 3.16 -36.15
N CYS A 955 -23.40 2.10 -36.85
CA CYS A 955 -22.38 2.17 -37.90
C CYS A 955 -22.97 2.69 -39.23
N PRO A 956 -22.22 3.46 -40.04
CA PRO A 956 -20.86 3.98 -39.80
C PRO A 956 -20.83 5.17 -38.82
N LEU A 957 -19.69 5.39 -38.14
CA LEU A 957 -19.50 6.45 -37.13
C LEU A 957 -19.22 7.84 -37.73
N THR A 958 -19.74 8.12 -38.91
CA THR A 958 -19.51 9.37 -39.65
C THR A 958 -20.82 10.14 -39.86
N GLY A 959 -20.73 11.32 -40.48
CA GLY A 959 -21.90 12.14 -40.85
C GLY A 959 -22.24 13.28 -39.88
N GLY A 960 -21.38 13.58 -38.89
CA GLY A 960 -21.49 14.77 -38.04
C GLY A 960 -22.70 14.80 -37.09
N ARG A 961 -23.40 13.67 -36.95
CA ARG A 961 -24.60 13.54 -36.11
C ARG A 961 -24.26 13.52 -34.62
N THR A 962 -25.23 13.96 -33.81
CA THR A 962 -25.16 13.86 -32.35
C THR A 962 -25.75 12.52 -31.89
N VAL A 963 -24.98 11.75 -31.12
CA VAL A 963 -25.36 10.42 -30.63
C VAL A 963 -25.16 10.31 -29.11
N LYS A 964 -25.77 9.28 -28.52
CA LYS A 964 -25.58 8.98 -27.10
C LYS A 964 -24.24 8.25 -26.85
N PRO A 965 -23.44 8.65 -25.85
CA PRO A 965 -22.20 7.97 -25.49
C PRO A 965 -22.46 6.60 -24.83
N ILE A 966 -21.43 5.74 -24.80
CA ILE A 966 -21.51 4.42 -24.14
C ILE A 966 -21.72 4.57 -22.63
N SER A 967 -20.93 5.42 -21.99
CA SER A 967 -21.12 5.83 -20.60
C SER A 967 -21.77 7.22 -20.57
N PRO A 968 -22.81 7.44 -19.74
CA PRO A 968 -23.43 8.76 -19.64
C PRO A 968 -22.44 9.85 -19.22
N LEU A 969 -22.45 10.98 -19.94
CA LEU A 969 -21.71 12.19 -19.57
C LEU A 969 -22.20 12.79 -18.25
N ALA A 970 -23.42 12.44 -17.83
CA ALA A 970 -23.99 12.73 -16.51
C ALA A 970 -23.06 12.36 -15.34
N ALA A 971 -22.19 11.36 -15.53
CA ALA A 971 -21.19 10.94 -14.55
C ALA A 971 -20.13 12.02 -14.26
N LEU A 972 -20.01 13.05 -15.10
CA LEU A 972 -19.02 14.14 -14.99
C LEU A 972 -19.63 15.44 -14.42
N LEU A 973 -20.93 15.46 -14.13
CA LEU A 973 -21.67 16.65 -13.69
C LEU A 973 -21.53 16.88 -12.18
N ASN A 974 -21.92 18.09 -11.76
CA ASN A 974 -22.01 18.52 -10.37
C ASN A 974 -20.68 18.80 -9.66
N ASP A 975 -19.53 18.74 -10.33
CA ASP A 975 -18.24 19.23 -9.80
C ASP A 975 -17.91 20.62 -10.36
N PRO A 976 -16.97 21.37 -9.78
CA PRO A 976 -16.41 22.58 -10.41
C PRO A 976 -15.85 22.27 -11.81
N ALA A 977 -16.08 23.20 -12.75
CA ALA A 977 -15.65 23.07 -14.13
C ALA A 977 -14.14 23.27 -14.34
N ASN A 978 -13.44 23.88 -13.37
CA ASN A 978 -12.08 24.37 -13.55
C ASN A 978 -11.05 23.24 -13.53
N GLY A 979 -10.05 23.34 -14.42
CA GLY A 979 -8.96 22.39 -14.57
C GLY A 979 -8.95 21.70 -15.93
N ASN A 980 -8.26 20.55 -15.99
CA ASN A 980 -8.02 19.85 -17.25
C ASN A 980 -9.14 18.87 -17.59
N TRP A 981 -9.80 19.11 -18.71
CA TRP A 981 -10.67 18.14 -19.38
C TRP A 981 -9.86 17.41 -20.44
N THR A 982 -9.68 16.11 -20.25
CA THR A 982 -8.76 15.30 -21.07
C THR A 982 -9.57 14.33 -21.92
N LEU A 983 -9.47 14.46 -23.24
CA LEU A 983 -9.93 13.45 -24.18
C LEU A 983 -8.78 12.47 -24.45
N SER A 984 -8.98 11.20 -24.14
CA SER A 984 -8.03 10.11 -24.34
C SER A 984 -8.55 9.18 -25.43
N ILE A 985 -7.70 8.84 -26.40
CA ILE A 985 -8.00 7.89 -27.47
C ILE A 985 -6.94 6.80 -27.39
N ASN A 986 -7.36 5.59 -27.08
CA ASN A 986 -6.51 4.42 -27.04
C ASN A 986 -6.77 3.55 -28.28
N ASP A 987 -5.73 3.31 -29.08
CA ASP A 987 -5.79 2.34 -30.16
C ASP A 987 -5.34 0.97 -29.67
N ASN A 988 -6.25 0.01 -29.66
CA ASN A 988 -6.05 -1.31 -29.07
C ASN A 988 -5.61 -2.37 -30.09
N ALA A 989 -5.20 -1.96 -31.30
CA ALA A 989 -4.63 -2.85 -32.31
C ALA A 989 -3.30 -2.30 -32.83
N ALA A 990 -2.44 -3.19 -33.34
CA ALA A 990 -1.17 -2.80 -33.95
C ALA A 990 -1.31 -2.78 -35.49
N GLY A 991 -0.53 -1.93 -36.14
CA GLY A 991 -0.30 -2.01 -37.59
C GLY A 991 -1.07 -1.01 -38.45
N ASN A 992 -2.00 -0.23 -37.88
CA ASN A 992 -2.60 0.93 -38.54
C ASN A 992 -2.71 2.07 -37.52
N GLY A 993 -2.66 3.32 -37.98
CA GLY A 993 -2.73 4.49 -37.11
C GLY A 993 -3.62 5.55 -37.75
N GLY A 994 -3.81 6.67 -37.06
CA GLY A 994 -4.73 7.71 -37.50
C GLY A 994 -4.41 9.06 -36.93
N THR A 995 -5.40 9.95 -36.88
CA THR A 995 -5.23 11.32 -36.40
C THR A 995 -6.53 11.85 -35.82
N LEU A 996 -6.49 12.32 -34.58
CA LEU A 996 -7.52 13.20 -34.03
C LEU A 996 -7.36 14.58 -34.68
N THR A 997 -8.31 14.97 -35.52
CA THR A 997 -8.23 16.21 -36.30
C THR A 997 -8.99 17.36 -35.65
N GLY A 998 -9.98 17.06 -34.79
CA GLY A 998 -10.70 18.09 -34.06
C GLY A 998 -11.66 17.54 -33.03
N TRP A 999 -11.91 18.33 -31.99
CA TRP A 999 -13.04 18.17 -31.07
C TRP A 999 -13.26 19.48 -30.31
N SER A 1000 -14.43 19.63 -29.70
CA SER A 1000 -14.73 20.76 -28.81
C SER A 1000 -15.54 20.27 -27.61
N LEU A 1001 -15.28 20.89 -26.47
CA LEU A 1001 -16.03 20.68 -25.24
C LEU A 1001 -17.07 21.79 -25.12
N GLU A 1002 -18.34 21.47 -25.30
CA GLU A 1002 -19.42 22.35 -24.89
C GLU A 1002 -19.74 22.07 -23.43
N LEU A 1003 -19.29 22.96 -22.56
CA LEU A 1003 -19.44 22.87 -21.12
C LEU A 1003 -20.49 23.85 -20.68
N CYS A 1004 -21.48 23.35 -19.95
CA CYS A 1004 -22.49 24.19 -19.36
C CYS A 1004 -22.33 24.22 -17.85
N THR A 1005 -22.40 25.41 -17.29
CA THR A 1005 -22.23 25.65 -15.87
C THR A 1005 -23.43 26.37 -15.27
N VAL A 1006 -23.59 26.21 -13.96
CA VAL A 1006 -24.53 26.97 -13.13
C VAL A 1006 -23.74 27.61 -12.01
N GLY A 1007 -23.92 28.92 -11.83
CA GLY A 1007 -23.35 29.65 -10.70
C GLY A 1007 -23.93 29.16 -9.37
N ASP A 1008 -23.07 28.94 -8.39
CA ASP A 1008 -23.43 28.49 -7.04
C ASP A 1008 -23.22 29.61 -6.03
N VAL A 1009 -23.99 29.58 -4.93
CA VAL A 1009 -23.67 30.37 -3.74
C VAL A 1009 -22.37 29.87 -3.09
N PRO A 1010 -21.59 30.72 -2.42
CA PRO A 1010 -20.35 30.30 -1.79
C PRO A 1010 -20.52 29.22 -0.71
N ALA A 1011 -19.47 28.46 -0.45
CA ALA A 1011 -19.44 27.57 0.71
C ALA A 1011 -19.44 28.38 2.01
N ALA A 1012 -20.16 27.91 3.03
CA ALA A 1012 -20.23 28.62 4.30
C ALA A 1012 -18.85 28.63 5.00
N PRO A 1013 -18.39 29.78 5.52
CA PRO A 1013 -17.19 29.82 6.33
C PRO A 1013 -17.38 29.01 7.62
N SER A 1014 -16.27 28.60 8.25
CA SER A 1014 -16.30 27.78 9.46
C SER A 1014 -15.34 28.32 10.53
N SER A 1015 -15.38 27.73 11.72
CA SER A 1015 -14.40 27.99 12.79
C SER A 1015 -14.28 29.46 13.23
N LEU A 1016 -15.38 30.23 13.18
CA LEU A 1016 -15.40 31.62 13.63
C LEU A 1016 -14.94 31.71 15.08
N THR A 1017 -13.84 32.44 15.28
CA THR A 1017 -13.20 32.67 16.58
C THR A 1017 -13.07 34.15 16.83
N ILE A 1018 -13.30 34.58 18.07
CA ILE A 1018 -13.17 35.97 18.48
C ILE A 1018 -11.95 36.09 19.39
N ILE A 1019 -10.99 36.93 18.97
CA ILE A 1019 -9.81 37.29 19.73
C ILE A 1019 -10.08 38.68 20.34
N PRO A 1020 -10.26 38.78 21.67
CA PRO A 1020 -10.47 40.07 22.32
C PRO A 1020 -9.18 40.90 22.26
N GLY A 1021 -9.25 42.09 21.67
CA GLY A 1021 -8.16 43.06 21.57
C GLY A 1021 -7.85 43.77 22.89
N THR A 1022 -6.80 44.60 22.86
CA THR A 1022 -6.38 45.48 23.96
C THR A 1022 -7.20 46.76 23.97
N PHE A 1023 -7.56 47.25 25.16
CA PHE A 1023 -8.23 48.54 25.36
C PHE A 1023 -7.37 49.66 24.75
N SER A 1024 -7.93 50.42 23.82
CA SER A 1024 -7.42 51.74 23.45
C SER A 1024 -8.45 52.78 23.88
N SER A 1025 -8.07 54.05 23.99
CA SER A 1025 -8.93 55.17 24.43
C SER A 1025 -10.16 55.44 23.55
N GLY A 1026 -10.49 54.54 22.60
CA GLY A 1026 -11.66 54.60 21.71
C GLY A 1026 -12.59 53.37 21.75
N GLY A 1027 -12.43 52.42 22.68
CA GLY A 1027 -13.32 51.26 22.86
C GLY A 1027 -12.60 49.89 22.85
N ASN A 1028 -13.38 48.81 23.01
CA ASN A 1028 -12.88 47.44 22.92
C ASN A 1028 -12.86 46.98 21.46
N GLU A 1029 -11.70 46.60 20.94
CA GLU A 1029 -11.59 45.96 19.62
C GLU A 1029 -11.73 44.44 19.76
N ASN A 1030 -12.65 43.83 19.03
CA ASN A 1030 -12.76 42.38 18.87
C ASN A 1030 -12.23 42.03 17.47
N LEU A 1031 -11.19 41.21 17.39
CA LEU A 1031 -10.73 40.65 16.12
C LEU A 1031 -11.46 39.32 15.88
N LEU A 1032 -12.25 39.26 14.84
CA LEU A 1032 -12.91 38.06 14.36
C LEU A 1032 -12.04 37.40 13.31
N VAL A 1033 -11.84 36.09 13.41
CA VAL A 1033 -11.11 35.27 12.43
C VAL A 1033 -11.95 34.04 12.13
N TRP A 1034 -12.08 33.67 10.86
CA TRP A 1034 -12.76 32.44 10.45
C TRP A 1034 -11.92 31.69 9.42
N LEU A 1035 -12.32 30.46 9.12
CA LEU A 1035 -11.78 29.70 8.00
C LEU A 1035 -12.63 29.96 6.76
N ASP A 1036 -11.96 30.37 5.69
CA ASP A 1036 -12.55 30.44 4.37
C ASP A 1036 -12.63 29.03 3.76
N ASN A 1037 -13.85 28.59 3.44
CA ASN A 1037 -14.08 27.31 2.78
C ASN A 1037 -14.50 27.48 1.32
N SER A 1038 -14.55 28.71 0.84
CA SER A 1038 -15.00 29.08 -0.49
C SER A 1038 -13.81 29.58 -1.34
N GLY A 1039 -13.94 29.47 -2.66
CA GLY A 1039 -13.04 30.14 -3.61
C GLY A 1039 -13.82 30.90 -4.69
N ASN A 1040 -15.14 31.02 -4.53
CA ASN A 1040 -16.07 31.70 -5.46
C ASN A 1040 -16.87 32.81 -4.76
N GLU A 1041 -16.46 33.23 -3.57
CA GLU A 1041 -17.02 34.36 -2.84
C GLU A 1041 -16.43 35.68 -3.34
N THR A 1042 -17.24 36.72 -3.38
CA THR A 1042 -16.78 38.08 -3.66
C THR A 1042 -16.64 38.90 -2.38
N SER A 1043 -17.22 38.42 -1.28
CA SER A 1043 -17.25 39.12 0.02
C SER A 1043 -17.71 38.21 1.17
N PHE A 1044 -17.38 38.58 2.41
CA PHE A 1044 -18.02 38.04 3.61
C PHE A 1044 -18.87 39.08 4.32
N GLU A 1045 -20.02 38.67 4.84
CA GLU A 1045 -20.85 39.50 5.71
C GLU A 1045 -20.70 39.07 7.16
N VAL A 1046 -20.31 40.02 8.02
CA VAL A 1046 -20.15 39.82 9.46
C VAL A 1046 -21.34 40.47 10.18
N GLU A 1047 -22.03 39.68 11.00
CA GLU A 1047 -23.13 40.17 11.82
C GLU A 1047 -22.86 40.00 13.31
N ARG A 1048 -23.46 40.90 14.11
CA ARG A 1048 -23.35 40.94 15.56
C ARG A 1048 -24.72 41.12 16.22
N SER A 1049 -24.92 40.47 17.36
CA SER A 1049 -26.02 40.71 18.29
C SER A 1049 -25.47 41.02 19.70
N PHE A 1050 -26.22 41.77 20.50
CA PHE A 1050 -25.82 42.22 21.84
C PHE A 1050 -26.78 41.69 22.92
N ASN A 1051 -26.21 41.15 24.00
CA ASN A 1051 -26.82 40.49 25.17
C ASN A 1051 -27.69 39.25 24.89
N THR A 1052 -28.32 39.16 23.73
CA THR A 1052 -29.04 37.97 23.24
C THR A 1052 -28.49 37.55 21.86
N ASN A 1053 -28.82 36.36 21.40
CA ASN A 1053 -28.49 35.85 20.07
C ASN A 1053 -29.68 35.90 19.08
N THR A 1054 -30.60 36.84 19.27
CA THR A 1054 -31.84 36.91 18.48
C THR A 1054 -31.86 38.05 17.48
N ASN A 1055 -31.13 39.14 17.73
CA ASN A 1055 -31.22 40.38 16.96
C ASN A 1055 -29.87 40.73 16.29
N PHE A 1056 -29.49 39.94 15.28
CA PHE A 1056 -28.26 40.17 14.53
C PHE A 1056 -28.38 41.37 13.57
N GLN A 1057 -27.36 42.21 13.58
CA GLN A 1057 -27.18 43.37 12.71
C GLN A 1057 -25.84 43.26 11.99
N ARG A 1058 -25.77 43.67 10.72
CA ARG A 1058 -24.52 43.67 9.96
C ARG A 1058 -23.55 44.70 10.53
N VAL A 1059 -22.35 44.26 10.86
CA VAL A 1059 -21.26 45.11 11.36
C VAL A 1059 -20.40 45.59 10.20
N THR A 1060 -19.99 44.67 9.33
CA THR A 1060 -19.13 44.98 8.19
C THR A 1060 -19.28 43.93 7.08
N THR A 1061 -18.72 44.26 5.92
CA THR A 1061 -18.51 43.35 4.80
C THR A 1061 -17.03 43.39 4.44
N THR A 1062 -16.38 42.23 4.32
CA THR A 1062 -14.97 42.11 3.90
C THR A 1062 -14.89 41.66 2.45
N ALA A 1063 -13.73 41.86 1.81
CA ALA A 1063 -13.51 41.43 0.43
C ALA A 1063 -13.39 39.90 0.31
N ALA A 1064 -13.36 39.38 -0.93
CA ALA A 1064 -13.04 37.98 -1.21
C ALA A 1064 -11.73 37.55 -0.53
N ASN A 1065 -11.65 36.29 -0.06
CA ASN A 1065 -10.51 35.73 0.69
C ASN A 1065 -10.10 36.48 1.98
N GLU A 1066 -10.80 37.54 2.38
CA GLU A 1066 -10.48 38.31 3.59
C GLU A 1066 -11.16 37.67 4.82
N ALA A 1067 -10.49 36.65 5.38
CA ALA A 1067 -11.04 35.77 6.43
C ALA A 1067 -10.96 36.32 7.87
N ASN A 1068 -10.92 37.65 8.03
CA ASN A 1068 -10.89 38.31 9.33
C ASN A 1068 -11.56 39.68 9.28
N ALA A 1069 -12.07 40.15 10.42
CA ALA A 1069 -12.66 41.48 10.57
C ALA A 1069 -12.43 42.02 11.98
N VAL A 1070 -12.36 43.34 12.13
CA VAL A 1070 -12.29 44.00 13.44
C VAL A 1070 -13.62 44.70 13.72
N ASP A 1071 -14.20 44.44 14.89
CA ASP A 1071 -15.35 45.15 15.40
C ASP A 1071 -15.02 45.95 16.66
N ARG A 1072 -15.49 47.21 16.74
CA ARG A 1072 -15.27 48.09 17.89
C ARG A 1072 -16.54 48.21 18.71
N VAL A 1073 -16.48 47.74 19.96
CA VAL A 1073 -17.62 47.75 20.89
C VAL A 1073 -17.34 48.65 22.09
N THR A 1074 -18.34 49.42 22.51
CA THR A 1074 -18.24 50.38 23.62
C THR A 1074 -19.08 50.00 24.84
N ALA A 1075 -20.11 49.17 24.66
CA ALA A 1075 -21.01 48.78 25.74
C ALA A 1075 -20.55 47.50 26.44
N SER A 1076 -20.67 47.50 27.76
CA SER A 1076 -20.47 46.34 28.61
C SER A 1076 -21.58 45.32 28.44
N GLY A 1077 -21.25 44.10 28.02
CA GLY A 1077 -22.22 43.02 27.83
C GLY A 1077 -21.68 41.87 26.99
N ARG A 1078 -22.54 40.92 26.63
CA ARG A 1078 -22.17 39.76 25.81
C ARG A 1078 -22.45 40.06 24.35
N TYR A 1079 -21.48 39.84 23.47
CA TYR A 1079 -21.65 39.95 22.03
C TYR A 1079 -21.67 38.56 21.39
N TYR A 1080 -22.51 38.40 20.37
CA TYR A 1080 -22.61 37.20 19.54
C TYR A 1080 -22.30 37.59 18.10
N TYR A 1081 -21.54 36.78 17.39
CA TYR A 1081 -21.18 37.03 16.00
C TYR A 1081 -21.42 35.81 15.13
N ARG A 1082 -21.72 36.06 13.86
CA ARG A 1082 -21.84 35.04 12.81
C ARG A 1082 -21.38 35.62 11.48
N VAL A 1083 -20.82 34.79 10.61
CA VAL A 1083 -20.27 35.21 9.30
C VAL A 1083 -20.83 34.33 8.19
N ARG A 1084 -21.10 34.90 7.01
CA ARG A 1084 -21.45 34.15 5.79
C ARG A 1084 -20.68 34.67 4.58
N ALA A 1085 -20.43 33.82 3.61
CA ALA A 1085 -19.78 34.18 2.34
C ALA A 1085 -20.85 34.53 1.29
N CYS A 1086 -20.60 35.52 0.44
CA CYS A 1086 -21.54 36.00 -0.57
C CYS A 1086 -20.87 36.22 -1.92
N ASN A 1087 -21.62 35.96 -3.00
CA ASN A 1087 -21.28 36.35 -4.37
C ASN A 1087 -22.52 36.90 -5.11
N SER A 1088 -22.41 37.12 -6.42
CA SER A 1088 -23.51 37.61 -7.26
C SER A 1088 -24.70 36.66 -7.37
N ILE A 1089 -24.51 35.36 -7.06
CA ILE A 1089 -25.57 34.34 -7.05
C ILE A 1089 -26.36 34.37 -5.74
N GLY A 1090 -25.69 34.65 -4.61
CA GLY A 1090 -26.29 34.75 -3.30
C GLY A 1090 -25.29 34.51 -2.16
N CYS A 1091 -25.81 34.35 -0.95
CA CYS A 1091 -24.99 34.10 0.24
C CYS A 1091 -25.14 32.67 0.76
N SER A 1092 -24.07 32.16 1.36
CA SER A 1092 -24.03 30.91 2.10
C SER A 1092 -24.90 30.95 3.37
N ALA A 1093 -25.09 29.79 4.00
CA ALA A 1093 -25.48 29.74 5.40
C ALA A 1093 -24.42 30.46 6.29
N TYR A 1094 -24.82 30.90 7.49
CA TYR A 1094 -23.89 31.47 8.45
C TYR A 1094 -23.05 30.39 9.15
N THR A 1095 -21.87 30.79 9.66
CA THR A 1095 -21.09 30.01 10.62
C THR A 1095 -21.91 29.71 11.87
N THR A 1096 -21.45 28.75 12.67
CA THR A 1096 -21.82 28.67 14.08
C THR A 1096 -21.54 30.00 14.78
N GLU A 1097 -22.41 30.39 15.72
CA GLU A 1097 -22.28 31.65 16.46
C GLU A 1097 -21.07 31.62 17.40
N ALA A 1098 -20.26 32.68 17.40
CA ALA A 1098 -19.18 32.89 18.36
C ALA A 1098 -19.57 33.97 19.37
N THR A 1099 -19.11 33.88 20.63
CA THR A 1099 -19.47 34.86 21.67
C THR A 1099 -18.27 35.37 22.48
N VAL A 1100 -18.34 36.63 22.92
CA VAL A 1100 -17.34 37.29 23.77
C VAL A 1100 -18.00 38.20 24.81
N LEU A 1101 -17.43 38.30 26.01
CA LEU A 1101 -17.84 39.26 27.05
C LEU A 1101 -17.00 40.54 26.94
N GLY A 1102 -17.65 41.70 26.82
CA GLY A 1102 -17.02 42.99 26.58
C GLY A 1102 -16.49 43.76 27.79
N ASN A 1103 -16.18 43.12 28.94
CA ASN A 1103 -15.74 43.85 30.16
C ASN A 1103 -14.29 43.57 30.56
N ARG A 1104 -13.44 44.60 30.53
CA ARG A 1104 -12.21 44.68 31.35
C ARG A 1104 -12.35 45.83 32.34
N ASN A 1105 -11.98 45.60 33.60
CA ASN A 1105 -12.08 46.60 34.67
C ASN A 1105 -10.95 47.64 34.50
N GLU A 1106 -11.24 48.82 33.92
CA GLU A 1106 -10.25 49.88 33.64
C GLU A 1106 -9.39 50.26 34.84
N GLN A 1107 -9.92 50.15 36.07
CA GLN A 1107 -9.18 50.45 37.30
C GLN A 1107 -8.05 49.46 37.60
N LEU A 1108 -8.14 48.21 37.14
CA LEU A 1108 -7.11 47.17 37.37
C LEU A 1108 -5.92 47.29 36.41
N LEU A 1109 -6.11 47.93 35.25
CA LEU A 1109 -5.06 48.11 34.23
C LEU A 1109 -4.23 49.39 34.43
N LYS A 1110 -4.71 50.33 35.26
CA LYS A 1110 -4.02 51.59 35.53
C LYS A 1110 -2.69 51.31 36.25
N GLY A 1111 -1.58 51.78 35.67
CA GLY A 1111 -0.23 51.58 36.20
C GLY A 1111 0.50 50.31 35.73
N ILE A 1112 -0.11 49.49 34.87
CA ILE A 1112 0.54 48.30 34.30
C ILE A 1112 1.13 48.63 32.93
N ALA A 1113 2.42 48.36 32.74
CA ALA A 1113 3.11 48.53 31.45
C ALA A 1113 3.96 47.31 31.12
N VAL A 1114 3.95 46.85 29.87
CA VAL A 1114 4.83 45.76 29.40
C VAL A 1114 5.61 46.19 28.16
N TYR A 1115 6.93 46.15 28.23
CA TYR A 1115 7.81 46.65 27.18
C TYR A 1115 9.17 45.92 27.11
N PRO A 1116 9.84 45.87 25.94
CA PRO A 1116 9.30 46.23 24.63
C PRO A 1116 8.20 45.24 24.22
N ASN A 1117 7.23 45.71 23.43
CA ASN A 1117 6.16 44.88 22.89
C ASN A 1117 5.71 45.47 21.55
N PRO A 1118 6.11 44.90 20.40
CA PRO A 1118 6.72 43.57 20.23
C PRO A 1118 8.14 43.40 20.80
N SER A 1119 8.55 42.16 21.07
CA SER A 1119 9.87 41.77 21.60
C SER A 1119 10.37 40.46 20.98
N SER A 1120 11.67 40.20 21.01
CA SER A 1120 12.29 38.90 20.63
C SER A 1120 12.04 37.77 21.65
N GLY A 1121 11.30 38.05 22.72
CA GLY A 1121 10.91 37.09 23.74
C GLY A 1121 11.15 37.54 25.17
N ILE A 1122 11.88 38.63 25.39
CA ILE A 1122 12.12 39.17 26.74
C ILE A 1122 11.25 40.41 26.97
N PHE A 1123 10.37 40.36 27.97
CA PHE A 1123 9.45 41.44 28.31
C PHE A 1123 9.72 41.97 29.72
N LYS A 1124 9.66 43.29 29.92
CA LYS A 1124 9.65 43.90 31.25
C LYS A 1124 8.21 44.23 31.63
N VAL A 1125 7.72 43.62 32.69
CA VAL A 1125 6.40 43.84 33.28
C VAL A 1125 6.56 44.80 34.45
N ASN A 1126 5.99 45.99 34.32
CA ASN A 1126 5.91 46.99 35.38
C ASN A 1126 4.48 47.08 35.91
N VAL A 1127 4.31 47.01 37.23
CA VAL A 1127 3.04 47.17 37.93
C VAL A 1127 3.19 48.26 38.99
N ASP A 1128 2.76 49.46 38.63
CA ASP A 1128 2.79 50.67 39.46
C ASP A 1128 1.37 51.11 39.83
N ASN A 1129 0.71 50.25 40.60
CA ASN A 1129 -0.63 50.51 41.14
C ASN A 1129 -0.68 50.24 42.65
N GLY A 1130 -1.77 50.68 43.29
CA GLY A 1130 -1.92 50.60 44.75
C GLY A 1130 -2.13 49.19 45.32
N GLN A 1131 -2.16 48.14 44.49
CA GLN A 1131 -2.41 46.77 44.97
C GLN A 1131 -1.13 46.14 45.54
N GLN A 1132 -1.27 45.41 46.64
CA GLN A 1132 -0.18 44.77 47.39
C GLN A 1132 -0.57 43.35 47.75
N GLY A 1133 0.39 42.43 47.80
CA GLY A 1133 0.18 41.00 48.04
C GLY A 1133 0.69 40.12 46.91
N ASN A 1134 0.21 38.88 46.86
CA ASN A 1134 0.61 37.92 45.82
C ASN A 1134 -0.02 38.30 44.48
N ILE A 1135 0.81 38.35 43.43
CA ILE A 1135 0.44 38.59 42.05
C ILE A 1135 0.90 37.40 41.23
N THR A 1136 -0.01 36.75 40.50
CA THR A 1136 0.36 35.64 39.61
C THR A 1136 0.36 36.11 38.15
N LEU A 1137 1.51 35.98 37.50
CA LEU A 1137 1.68 36.15 36.06
C LEU A 1137 1.42 34.80 35.40
N ARG A 1138 0.41 34.71 34.54
CA ARG A 1138 0.08 33.51 33.77
C ARG A 1138 0.04 33.85 32.29
N VAL A 1139 0.91 33.24 31.49
CA VAL A 1139 0.95 33.44 30.04
C VAL A 1139 0.20 32.32 29.34
N THR A 1140 -0.71 32.65 28.43
CA THR A 1140 -1.38 31.70 27.56
C THR A 1140 -1.02 31.92 26.09
N ASP A 1141 -0.99 30.83 25.32
CA ASP A 1141 -0.92 30.92 23.85
C ASP A 1141 -2.25 31.38 23.24
N ALA A 1142 -2.29 31.54 21.91
CA ALA A 1142 -3.48 31.96 21.18
C ALA A 1142 -4.68 31.01 21.31
N LEU A 1143 -4.47 29.76 21.73
CA LEU A 1143 -5.50 28.75 21.96
C LEU A 1143 -5.95 28.72 23.44
N GLY A 1144 -5.42 29.61 24.29
CA GLY A 1144 -5.75 29.70 25.71
C GLY A 1144 -5.02 28.70 26.61
N ARG A 1145 -4.05 27.94 26.08
CA ARG A 1145 -3.26 27.00 26.88
C ARG A 1145 -2.21 27.76 27.68
N VAL A 1146 -2.06 27.44 28.96
CA VAL A 1146 -1.04 28.08 29.83
C VAL A 1146 0.34 27.59 29.43
N VAL A 1147 1.21 28.50 29.03
CA VAL A 1147 2.58 28.22 28.55
C VAL A 1147 3.66 28.72 29.52
N ALA A 1148 3.34 29.65 30.41
CA ALA A 1148 4.21 30.04 31.52
C ALA A 1148 3.36 30.53 32.71
N THR A 1149 3.83 30.32 33.94
CA THR A 1149 3.21 30.89 35.14
C THR A 1149 4.23 31.17 36.22
N GLU A 1150 4.06 32.28 36.94
CA GLU A 1150 4.95 32.70 38.03
C GLU A 1150 4.18 33.52 39.06
N THR A 1151 4.45 33.33 40.35
CA THR A 1151 3.83 34.13 41.42
C THR A 1151 4.87 35.00 42.11
N LEU A 1152 4.58 36.29 42.21
CA LEU A 1152 5.42 37.34 42.77
C LEU A 1152 4.72 37.99 43.96
N VAL A 1153 5.48 38.57 44.89
CA VAL A 1153 4.93 39.33 46.02
C VAL A 1153 5.22 40.82 45.80
N LYS A 1154 4.17 41.64 45.68
CA LYS A 1154 4.30 43.09 45.52
C LYS A 1154 4.03 43.80 46.85
N GLY A 1155 5.01 44.58 47.30
CA GLY A 1155 4.89 45.50 48.43
C GLY A 1155 4.39 46.90 48.01
N ALA A 1156 4.69 47.91 48.83
CA ALA A 1156 4.28 49.29 48.57
C ALA A 1156 4.96 49.94 47.35
N ALA A 1157 6.13 49.45 46.93
CA ALA A 1157 6.85 49.92 45.75
C ALA A 1157 6.26 49.35 44.44
N ALA A 1158 6.56 50.00 43.31
CA ALA A 1158 6.25 49.47 41.98
C ALA A 1158 6.99 48.15 41.73
N LEU A 1159 6.30 47.16 41.17
CA LEU A 1159 6.91 45.87 40.82
C LEU A 1159 7.45 45.95 39.40
N GLN A 1160 8.75 45.72 39.23
CA GLN A 1160 9.39 45.56 37.93
C GLN A 1160 9.94 44.14 37.82
N HIS A 1161 9.43 43.38 36.86
CA HIS A 1161 9.80 41.98 36.65
C HIS A 1161 10.14 41.71 35.19
N GLN A 1162 11.13 40.84 34.96
CA GLN A 1162 11.50 40.41 33.61
C GLN A 1162 10.89 39.05 33.31
N LEU A 1163 10.00 39.00 32.33
CA LEU A 1163 9.35 37.79 31.83
C LEU A 1163 10.07 37.31 30.56
N ASP A 1164 10.72 36.15 30.64
CA ASP A 1164 11.45 35.53 29.53
C ASP A 1164 10.60 34.43 28.87
N LEU A 1165 10.20 34.69 27.63
CA LEU A 1165 9.47 33.79 26.74
C LEU A 1165 10.31 33.42 25.50
N SER A 1166 11.63 33.67 25.49
CA SER A 1166 12.52 33.43 24.34
C SER A 1166 12.44 32.00 23.77
N LYS A 1167 12.20 31.01 24.63
CA LYS A 1167 12.07 29.58 24.26
C LYS A 1167 10.75 29.21 23.59
N LEU A 1168 9.76 30.09 23.59
CA LEU A 1168 8.47 29.86 22.93
C LEU A 1168 8.55 30.28 21.45
N SER A 1169 7.70 29.71 20.61
CA SER A 1169 7.63 30.06 19.18
C SER A 1169 7.27 31.54 18.96
N THR A 1170 7.59 32.09 17.80
CA THR A 1170 7.13 33.43 17.40
C THR A 1170 5.61 33.43 17.31
N GLY A 1171 4.93 34.43 17.87
CA GLY A 1171 3.48 34.44 17.94
C GLY A 1171 2.89 35.42 18.94
N VAL A 1172 1.56 35.38 19.03
CA VAL A 1172 0.78 36.21 19.96
C VAL A 1172 0.47 35.43 21.23
N TYR A 1173 0.77 36.03 22.37
CA TYR A 1173 0.49 35.48 23.69
C TYR A 1173 -0.37 36.45 24.50
N GLN A 1174 -1.00 35.95 25.57
CA GLN A 1174 -1.72 36.77 26.54
C GLN A 1174 -1.07 36.60 27.91
N LEU A 1175 -0.66 37.70 28.53
CA LEU A 1175 -0.22 37.74 29.92
C LEU A 1175 -1.42 38.10 30.80
N HIS A 1176 -1.83 37.17 31.64
CA HIS A 1176 -2.79 37.35 32.72
C HIS A 1176 -2.02 37.73 33.99
N LEU A 1177 -2.42 38.81 34.65
CA LEU A 1177 -1.90 39.32 35.90
C LEU A 1177 -3.01 39.18 36.93
N ASP A 1178 -3.04 38.06 37.63
CA ASP A 1178 -3.99 37.77 38.70
C ASP A 1178 -3.55 38.57 39.95
N LEU A 1179 -4.18 39.72 40.19
CA LEU A 1179 -3.94 40.59 41.35
C LEU A 1179 -4.95 40.26 42.48
N PRO A 1180 -4.68 40.68 43.73
CA PRO A 1180 -5.56 40.40 44.87
C PRO A 1180 -7.03 40.81 44.67
N ASN A 1181 -7.29 41.90 43.92
CA ASN A 1181 -8.64 42.41 43.68
C ASN A 1181 -9.15 42.13 42.24
N GLY A 1182 -8.51 41.22 41.51
CA GLY A 1182 -8.95 40.76 40.19
C GLY A 1182 -7.83 40.60 39.15
N THR A 1183 -8.18 40.06 37.99
CA THR A 1183 -7.20 39.77 36.93
C THR A 1183 -7.17 40.86 35.86
N ALA A 1184 -5.98 41.36 35.55
CA ALA A 1184 -5.70 42.16 34.36
C ALA A 1184 -5.11 41.28 33.26
N VAL A 1185 -5.41 41.54 31.99
CA VAL A 1185 -4.83 40.77 30.87
C VAL A 1185 -4.22 41.74 29.85
N THR A 1186 -3.03 41.43 29.35
CA THR A 1186 -2.34 42.21 28.31
C THR A 1186 -1.81 41.30 27.20
N ARG A 1187 -1.79 41.78 25.95
CA ARG A 1187 -1.29 41.02 24.80
C ARG A 1187 0.23 41.15 24.74
N LEU A 1188 0.95 40.06 24.50
CA LEU A 1188 2.37 40.04 24.21
C LEU A 1188 2.58 39.60 22.76
N MET A 1189 3.41 40.33 22.01
CA MET A 1189 3.81 39.97 20.66
C MET A 1189 5.28 39.55 20.65
N LYS A 1190 5.53 38.26 20.45
CA LYS A 1190 6.88 37.71 20.29
C LYS A 1190 7.21 37.59 18.81
N GLN A 1191 8.25 38.30 18.38
CA GLN A 1191 8.76 38.27 17.00
C GLN A 1191 9.99 37.37 16.88
#